data_AF-A0A6G0I136-F1
#
_entry.id   AF-A0A6G0I136-F1
#
_cell.length_a   1.000
_cell.length_b   1.000
_cell.length_c   1.000
_cell.angle_alpha   90.00
_cell.angle_beta   90.00
_cell.angle_gamma   90.00
#
_symmetry.space_group_name_H-M   'P 1'
#
loop_
_entity.id
_entity.type
_entity.pdbx_description
1 polymer ?
#
loop_
_entity_poly.entity_id
_entity_poly.type
_entity_poly.pdbx_seq_one_letter_code
_entity_poly.pdbx_strand_id
1 'polypeptide(L)'
;MLLHFLLLGAFVFQAECYFSEEKYPEESKMQPPTVVIAIIARNTAHSLPYYLGALERLNYPKDRISVWAATDHNSDNTTAILKEWLTVMQKFYHYVEWRPMDKPTSYAGELGPKHWPNSRYEYVMKLKQAALNFARKRWADYILYADTDNILTNPDTLNLMIAENKSVIAPMLDSQGAYSNYWCGITPQGYYRRTAEYFPTRHRHRTGCFPVPMVHSTMLLDLRKEGMKKLAFYPPHEDYSWPYDDIIVFAFSCRAAEVQSYLCNKQRYGYLNIPAKPHHTLEDDRLNFVHVQLESMIDGPPMHPSRYVHMFPKQRDLMGFDEIYLINLRRRSDRRDRMLFSLNELEIDVKVVDAVDGNALNSSDIKILGVDLLPGYYDPFSGRTLTKGEVGCFLSHFFIWKEMVDMQMDKALVFEDDVRFQANFKRRVLRLMEEVEQVELDWDIIYLGRKKVNPGKEEPVENVRNLVTADYSYWTLSYAISLQGAQKLLNAEPLSKMLPVDEFLPIMYDKHPNEDYKSHFPNRNLQAFSTHPLLVQPCHYAGDPQWVSDTETSTLWDDDSGAMAFLGSAVQRMVSAVRIPLSPLCRTTARSYSSEHTKEKSVPYEKTLKQDGSVSGPTKPLPRSADVVVIGGGSLGCQTIYHLAKMGITNAVLLERDRLTAGTTWHTAGLLWQLRPSDVEVELLAHTRNVISKDLEEETGLHTGWIQNGGLFIASNKQRLDEYKRLMSLGKVYGIESYVLSPAETKDLYPLMNVDDLYGTLYVPKDGTMDPAGTCTTLTRAASARGATVIENCPVTGIQVRTDDLGVKKVKAVETPHGTIETPCVVNCAGVWASKLGEMAGVKVPLIAMHHAYVVTERIEGIQNMPNVRDHDASVYLRLQGDALSVGGYEQNPIFWDEVSDKFAFSLFDLDWDVFMQHIEGAVNRVPGLEQTGIKSTVCGPESFTADHKPLMGEAPEVRGFFLGCGFNSAGMMLGGGCGRELAHWIIHGRPEKDMYGYDIRRFHNSLTDNQRWIRERSHESYC
;
A
#
# COMPACT_ATOMS: atom_id res chain seq x y z
N MET A 1 -38.91 23.35 -98.60
CA MET A 1 -39.72 22.24 -99.20
C MET A 1 -40.14 21.35 -98.04
N LEU A 2 -41.41 21.44 -97.58
CA LEU A 2 -42.53 20.53 -97.94
C LEU A 2 -42.21 19.10 -97.44
N LEU A 3 -42.93 18.39 -96.54
CA LEU A 3 -44.35 18.26 -96.16
C LEU A 3 -44.39 17.45 -94.82
N HIS A 4 -45.22 17.75 -93.80
CA HIS A 4 -46.47 17.02 -93.41
C HIS A 4 -46.29 15.50 -93.14
N PHE A 5 -46.83 14.83 -92.10
CA PHE A 5 -47.69 15.11 -90.94
C PHE A 5 -47.91 13.77 -90.16
N LEU A 6 -48.18 13.84 -88.84
CA LEU A 6 -49.09 12.98 -88.02
C LEU A 6 -48.70 11.49 -87.81
N LEU A 7 -48.86 10.81 -86.67
CA LEU A 7 -49.66 10.93 -85.43
C LEU A 7 -48.96 10.01 -84.40
N LEU A 8 -48.84 10.36 -83.11
CA LEU A 8 -49.89 10.18 -82.12
C LEU A 8 -49.64 11.10 -80.93
N GLY A 9 -50.64 11.92 -80.65
CA GLY A 9 -50.64 12.86 -79.54
C GLY A 9 -51.09 12.20 -78.23
N ALA A 10 -50.44 12.63 -77.15
CA ALA A 10 -51.06 12.76 -75.85
C ALA A 10 -50.76 14.19 -75.38
N PHE A 11 -51.75 15.07 -75.56
CA PHE A 11 -51.81 16.35 -74.87
C PHE A 11 -52.12 16.06 -73.39
N VAL A 12 -51.17 16.35 -72.50
CA VAL A 12 -51.50 16.72 -71.11
C VAL A 12 -50.98 18.14 -70.92
N PHE A 13 -51.92 19.04 -70.66
CA PHE A 13 -51.72 20.43 -70.33
C PHE A 13 -50.75 20.58 -69.15
N GLN A 14 -49.94 21.64 -69.22
CA GLN A 14 -49.12 22.17 -68.14
C GLN A 14 -49.96 22.32 -66.86
N ALA A 15 -49.59 21.57 -65.82
CA ALA A 15 -49.78 22.02 -64.46
C ALA A 15 -48.53 22.83 -64.09
N GLU A 16 -48.70 24.11 -63.81
CA GLU A 16 -47.69 24.89 -63.09
C GLU A 16 -47.47 24.22 -61.73
N CYS A 17 -46.28 23.64 -61.53
CA CYS A 17 -45.87 23.16 -60.23
C CYS A 17 -45.80 24.35 -59.25
N TYR A 18 -46.54 24.25 -58.15
CA TYR A 18 -46.63 25.28 -57.10
C TYR A 18 -45.31 25.48 -56.32
N PHE A 19 -44.31 24.60 -56.49
CA PHE A 19 -43.01 24.64 -55.83
C PHE A 19 -41.89 24.23 -56.80
N SER A 20 -40.71 24.84 -56.67
CA SER A 20 -39.47 24.40 -57.33
C SER A 20 -39.11 22.96 -56.94
N GLU A 21 -38.46 22.20 -57.82
CA GLU A 21 -37.85 20.91 -57.48
C GLU A 21 -37.06 21.03 -56.16
N GLU A 22 -37.41 20.20 -55.17
CA GLU A 22 -36.68 20.10 -53.92
C GLU A 22 -35.22 19.73 -54.23
N LYS A 23 -34.30 20.67 -53.98
CA LYS A 23 -32.88 20.37 -53.91
C LYS A 23 -32.66 19.47 -52.69
N TYR A 24 -32.55 18.17 -52.91
CA TYR A 24 -32.03 17.27 -51.88
C TYR A 24 -30.64 17.77 -51.46
N PRO A 25 -30.41 18.07 -50.16
CA PRO A 25 -29.04 18.24 -49.67
C PRO A 25 -28.29 16.91 -49.88
N GLU A 26 -27.00 16.98 -50.18
CA GLU A 26 -26.09 15.82 -50.09
C GLU A 26 -26.36 15.05 -48.78
N GLU A 27 -26.37 13.70 -48.82
CA GLU A 27 -26.62 12.87 -47.63
C GLU A 27 -25.85 13.41 -46.42
N SER A 28 -26.58 13.78 -45.37
CA SER A 28 -26.00 14.34 -44.14
C SER A 28 -24.93 13.40 -43.60
N LYS A 29 -23.71 13.92 -43.39
CA LYS A 29 -22.61 13.17 -42.77
C LYS A 29 -23.10 12.53 -41.46
N MET A 30 -22.79 11.24 -41.28
CA MET A 30 -23.12 10.49 -40.06
C MET A 30 -22.53 11.22 -38.85
N GLN A 31 -23.41 11.67 -37.95
CA GLN A 31 -23.02 12.40 -36.76
C GLN A 31 -22.51 11.42 -35.69
N PRO A 32 -21.49 11.80 -34.89
CA PRO A 32 -21.05 11.00 -33.75
C PRO A 32 -22.20 10.77 -32.74
N PRO A 33 -22.22 9.63 -32.01
CA PRO A 33 -23.23 9.37 -30.98
C PRO A 33 -23.38 10.51 -29.95
N THR A 34 -24.56 10.67 -29.38
CA THR A 34 -24.78 11.60 -28.27
C THR A 34 -24.22 11.03 -26.97
N VAL A 35 -23.56 11.88 -26.17
CA VAL A 35 -22.94 11.47 -24.90
C VAL A 35 -23.44 12.35 -23.76
N VAL A 36 -23.80 11.76 -22.63
CA VAL A 36 -23.98 12.49 -21.36
C VAL A 36 -22.73 12.32 -20.51
N ILE A 37 -22.19 13.40 -19.96
CA ILE A 37 -21.11 13.34 -18.96
C ILE A 37 -21.73 13.67 -17.60
N ALA A 38 -21.63 12.73 -16.65
CA ALA A 38 -22.10 12.88 -15.29
C ALA A 38 -20.94 13.34 -14.37
N ILE A 39 -21.05 14.56 -13.85
CA ILE A 39 -20.09 15.17 -12.92
C ILE A 39 -20.74 15.17 -11.53
N ILE A 40 -20.20 14.41 -10.59
CA ILE A 40 -20.63 14.40 -9.20
C ILE A 40 -19.43 14.82 -8.36
N ALA A 41 -19.49 16.01 -7.77
CA ALA A 41 -18.33 16.64 -7.12
C ALA A 41 -18.55 16.81 -5.62
N ARG A 42 -17.60 16.31 -4.83
CA ARG A 42 -17.53 16.52 -3.37
C ARG A 42 -16.09 16.74 -2.91
N ASN A 43 -15.82 17.89 -2.30
CA ASN A 43 -14.54 18.21 -1.67
C ASN A 43 -13.34 17.96 -2.60
N THR A 44 -13.46 18.42 -3.86
CA THR A 44 -12.49 18.24 -4.94
C THR A 44 -11.99 19.55 -5.50
N ALA A 45 -12.00 20.65 -4.73
CA ALA A 45 -11.53 21.95 -5.20
C ALA A 45 -10.07 21.93 -5.73
N HIS A 46 -9.24 21.02 -5.22
CA HIS A 46 -7.85 20.85 -5.66
C HIS A 46 -7.71 20.13 -7.03
N SER A 47 -8.58 19.16 -7.34
CA SER A 47 -8.48 18.31 -8.55
C SER A 47 -9.46 18.71 -9.65
N LEU A 48 -10.61 19.27 -9.27
CA LEU A 48 -11.70 19.65 -10.18
C LEU A 48 -11.25 20.58 -11.33
N PRO A 49 -10.40 21.61 -11.13
CA PRO A 49 -9.93 22.43 -12.25
C PRO A 49 -9.22 21.62 -13.35
N TYR A 50 -8.43 20.61 -12.96
CA TYR A 50 -7.70 19.73 -13.88
C TYR A 50 -8.65 18.77 -14.60
N TYR A 51 -9.62 18.22 -13.87
CA TYR A 51 -10.68 17.38 -14.42
C TYR A 51 -11.48 18.13 -15.49
N LEU A 52 -11.92 19.36 -15.19
CA LEU A 52 -12.67 20.20 -16.13
C LEU A 52 -11.83 20.56 -17.37
N GLY A 53 -10.53 20.86 -17.18
CA GLY A 53 -9.60 21.04 -18.29
C GLY A 53 -9.48 19.80 -19.18
N ALA A 54 -9.46 18.59 -18.60
CA ALA A 54 -9.45 17.35 -19.37
C ALA A 54 -10.75 17.18 -20.19
N LEU A 55 -11.92 17.47 -19.61
CA LEU A 55 -13.20 17.42 -20.33
C LEU A 55 -13.27 18.43 -21.50
N GLU A 56 -12.70 19.62 -21.34
CA GLU A 56 -12.57 20.60 -22.42
C GLU A 56 -11.73 20.05 -23.58
N ARG A 57 -10.65 19.33 -23.27
CA ARG A 57 -9.71 18.79 -24.26
C ARG A 57 -10.17 17.50 -24.92
N LEU A 58 -11.22 16.83 -24.42
CA LEU A 58 -11.77 15.65 -25.10
C LEU A 58 -12.10 15.97 -26.58
N ASN A 59 -11.53 15.19 -27.47
CA ASN A 59 -11.68 15.30 -28.92
C ASN A 59 -13.03 14.70 -29.36
N TYR A 60 -14.11 15.36 -28.94
CA TYR A 60 -15.48 14.96 -29.24
C TYR A 60 -16.34 16.21 -29.43
N PRO A 61 -17.28 16.25 -30.40
CA PRO A 61 -18.08 17.44 -30.64
C PRO A 61 -18.87 17.85 -29.39
N LYS A 62 -18.62 19.06 -28.87
CA LYS A 62 -19.22 19.52 -27.61
C LYS A 62 -20.74 19.68 -27.72
N ASP A 63 -21.24 20.04 -28.91
CA ASP A 63 -22.66 20.09 -29.26
C ASP A 63 -23.34 18.70 -29.33
N ARG A 64 -22.56 17.62 -29.24
CA ARG A 64 -23.04 16.24 -29.07
C ARG A 64 -22.90 15.74 -27.62
N ILE A 65 -22.39 16.58 -26.71
CA ILE A 65 -22.24 16.27 -25.29
C ILE A 65 -23.26 17.07 -24.48
N SER A 66 -24.03 16.37 -23.63
CA SER A 66 -24.78 16.99 -22.54
C SER A 66 -24.04 16.79 -21.22
N VAL A 67 -23.98 17.81 -20.37
CA VAL A 67 -23.40 17.71 -19.03
C VAL A 67 -24.51 17.62 -18.00
N TRP A 68 -24.40 16.66 -17.10
CA TRP A 68 -25.21 16.55 -15.90
C TRP A 68 -24.29 16.72 -14.70
N ALA A 69 -24.43 17.82 -13.97
CA ALA A 69 -23.53 18.19 -12.89
C ALA A 69 -24.27 18.34 -11.56
N ALA A 70 -23.76 17.70 -10.52
CA ALA A 70 -24.26 17.77 -9.15
C ALA A 70 -23.12 17.96 -8.15
N THR A 71 -23.39 18.65 -7.05
CA THR A 71 -22.48 18.73 -5.91
C THR A 71 -23.07 18.08 -4.68
N ASP A 72 -22.19 17.63 -3.78
CA ASP A 72 -22.56 16.89 -2.58
C ASP A 72 -21.77 17.42 -1.38
N HIS A 73 -22.47 17.93 -0.35
CA HIS A 73 -21.96 18.27 0.99
C HIS A 73 -20.49 18.76 1.02
N ASN A 74 -20.26 19.89 0.34
CA ASN A 74 -18.92 20.48 0.22
C ASN A 74 -18.56 21.32 1.45
N SER A 75 -17.30 21.22 1.84
CA SER A 75 -16.64 22.06 2.85
C SER A 75 -15.56 22.98 2.26
N ASP A 76 -15.29 22.84 0.96
CA ASP A 76 -14.36 23.66 0.17
C ASP A 76 -15.07 24.40 -0.98
N ASN A 77 -14.29 25.01 -1.88
CA ASN A 77 -14.79 25.81 -3.01
C ASN A 77 -15.29 24.98 -4.22
N THR A 78 -15.51 23.67 -4.08
CA THR A 78 -15.91 22.78 -5.18
C THR A 78 -17.14 23.29 -5.95
N THR A 79 -18.21 23.67 -5.23
CA THR A 79 -19.45 24.17 -5.88
C THR A 79 -19.21 25.47 -6.64
N ALA A 80 -18.39 26.38 -6.11
CA ALA A 80 -18.10 27.65 -6.75
C ALA A 80 -17.30 27.46 -8.05
N ILE A 81 -16.27 26.62 -8.01
CA ILE A 81 -15.44 26.26 -9.18
C ILE A 81 -16.30 25.64 -10.28
N LEU A 82 -17.14 24.66 -9.94
CA LEU A 82 -17.99 23.99 -10.92
C LEU A 82 -19.00 24.97 -11.54
N LYS A 83 -19.59 25.85 -10.73
CA LYS A 83 -20.52 26.88 -11.20
C LYS A 83 -19.86 27.89 -12.14
N GLU A 84 -18.63 28.33 -11.84
CA GLU A 84 -17.85 29.24 -12.69
C GLU A 84 -17.67 28.63 -14.08
N TRP A 85 -17.19 27.38 -14.13
CA TRP A 85 -16.98 26.65 -15.37
C TRP A 85 -18.28 26.45 -16.17
N LEU A 86 -19.35 25.97 -15.52
CA LEU A 86 -20.64 25.73 -16.17
C LEU A 86 -21.24 27.01 -16.76
N THR A 87 -21.04 28.15 -16.11
CA THR A 87 -21.55 29.45 -16.59
C THR A 87 -21.02 29.79 -17.98
N VAL A 88 -19.76 29.44 -18.26
CA VAL A 88 -19.13 29.65 -19.57
C VAL A 88 -19.44 28.50 -20.52
N MET A 89 -19.27 27.26 -20.05
CA MET A 89 -19.26 26.08 -20.91
C MET A 89 -20.65 25.64 -21.37
N GLN A 90 -21.72 26.05 -20.70
CA GLN A 90 -23.10 25.78 -21.14
C GLN A 90 -23.42 26.24 -22.56
N LYS A 91 -22.66 27.21 -23.10
CA LYS A 91 -22.84 27.72 -24.47
C LYS A 91 -22.27 26.80 -25.55
N PHE A 92 -21.35 25.91 -25.17
CA PHE A 92 -20.67 24.99 -26.09
C PHE A 92 -21.28 23.58 -26.06
N TYR A 93 -21.80 23.17 -24.91
CA TYR A 93 -22.43 21.87 -24.74
C TYR A 93 -23.88 21.86 -25.25
N HIS A 94 -24.36 20.70 -25.70
CA HIS A 94 -25.73 20.51 -26.14
C HIS A 94 -26.75 20.95 -25.09
N TYR A 95 -26.49 20.58 -23.84
CA TYR A 95 -27.29 20.94 -22.68
C TYR A 95 -26.47 20.81 -21.40
N VAL A 96 -26.77 21.64 -20.41
CA VAL A 96 -26.23 21.53 -19.05
C VAL A 96 -27.35 21.43 -18.02
N GLU A 97 -27.36 20.38 -17.21
CA GLU A 97 -28.16 20.27 -15.99
C GLU A 97 -27.28 20.57 -14.78
N TRP A 98 -27.70 21.50 -13.92
CA TRP A 98 -26.95 21.90 -12.73
C TRP A 98 -27.76 21.67 -11.44
N ARG A 99 -27.17 20.95 -10.48
CA ARG A 99 -27.82 20.54 -9.22
C ARG A 99 -26.88 20.76 -8.02
N PRO A 100 -26.77 22.01 -7.51
CA PRO A 100 -25.91 22.30 -6.39
C PRO A 100 -26.52 21.81 -5.06
N MET A 101 -25.65 21.35 -4.16
CA MET A 101 -26.00 21.14 -2.75
C MET A 101 -24.83 21.50 -1.84
N ASP A 102 -24.93 22.66 -1.21
CA ASP A 102 -23.91 23.20 -0.30
C ASP A 102 -24.20 22.93 1.17
N LYS A 103 -25.44 22.55 1.52
CA LYS A 103 -25.86 22.30 2.90
C LYS A 103 -26.70 21.03 3.03
N PRO A 104 -26.46 20.21 4.07
CA PRO A 104 -25.36 20.35 5.04
C PRO A 104 -23.97 20.16 4.39
N THR A 105 -22.90 20.58 5.06
CA THR A 105 -21.51 20.45 4.56
C THR A 105 -20.89 19.09 4.92
N SER A 106 -21.62 18.27 5.67
CA SER A 106 -21.20 16.97 6.20
C SER A 106 -22.39 16.04 6.39
N TYR A 107 -22.14 14.74 6.40
CA TYR A 107 -23.10 13.71 6.79
C TYR A 107 -23.04 13.46 8.30
N ALA A 108 -24.18 13.13 8.90
CA ALA A 108 -24.22 12.76 10.31
C ALA A 108 -23.35 11.51 10.58
N GLY A 109 -22.49 11.59 11.59
CA GLY A 109 -21.56 10.50 11.94
C GLY A 109 -20.34 10.37 11.03
N GLU A 110 -20.06 11.35 10.15
CA GLU A 110 -18.81 11.32 9.39
C GLU A 110 -17.59 11.65 10.25
N LEU A 111 -16.51 10.85 10.16
CA LEU A 111 -15.27 11.06 10.91
C LEU A 111 -14.42 12.20 10.31
N GLY A 112 -14.61 12.48 9.03
CA GLY A 112 -13.86 13.47 8.26
C GLY A 112 -14.45 13.63 6.85
N PRO A 113 -13.98 14.62 6.08
CA PRO A 113 -14.55 14.99 4.77
C PRO A 113 -14.40 13.90 3.69
N LYS A 114 -13.53 12.92 3.93
CA LYS A 114 -13.27 11.77 3.05
C LYS A 114 -13.88 10.45 3.56
N HIS A 115 -14.56 10.45 4.71
CA HIS A 115 -15.28 9.28 5.19
C HIS A 115 -16.49 8.95 4.29
N TRP A 116 -16.74 7.65 4.08
CA TRP A 116 -17.86 7.13 3.30
C TRP A 116 -18.88 6.39 4.19
N PRO A 117 -19.74 7.11 4.94
CA PRO A 117 -20.85 6.48 5.66
C PRO A 117 -21.93 5.97 4.70
N ASN A 118 -22.76 5.01 5.15
CA ASN A 118 -23.88 4.46 4.36
C ASN A 118 -24.82 5.54 3.79
N SER A 119 -25.04 6.62 4.54
CA SER A 119 -25.85 7.76 4.10
C SER A 119 -25.25 8.48 2.89
N ARG A 120 -23.91 8.58 2.81
CA ARG A 120 -23.19 9.11 1.65
C ARG A 120 -23.29 8.15 0.47
N TYR A 121 -23.05 6.86 0.66
CA TYR A 121 -23.21 5.86 -0.41
C TYR A 121 -24.60 5.92 -1.02
N GLU A 122 -25.64 5.94 -0.19
CA GLU A 122 -27.02 6.04 -0.65
C GLU A 122 -27.26 7.30 -1.49
N TYR A 123 -26.77 8.45 -1.03
CA TYR A 123 -26.98 9.71 -1.73
C TYR A 123 -26.23 9.77 -3.06
N VAL A 124 -24.98 9.32 -3.10
CA VAL A 124 -24.19 9.23 -4.34
C VAL A 124 -24.84 8.27 -5.34
N MET A 125 -25.37 7.12 -4.89
CA MET A 125 -26.13 6.20 -5.74
C MET A 125 -27.39 6.86 -6.32
N LYS A 126 -28.12 7.64 -5.52
CA LYS A 126 -29.27 8.42 -6.00
C LYS A 126 -28.88 9.46 -7.05
N LEU A 127 -27.74 10.14 -6.90
CA LEU A 127 -27.21 11.06 -7.91
C LEU A 127 -26.81 10.33 -9.20
N LYS A 128 -26.06 9.21 -9.09
CA LYS A 128 -25.68 8.39 -10.25
C LYS A 128 -26.93 7.89 -10.99
N GLN A 129 -27.97 7.46 -10.27
CA GLN A 129 -29.25 7.06 -10.86
C GLN A 129 -29.98 8.23 -11.53
N ALA A 130 -29.98 9.41 -10.93
CA ALA A 130 -30.61 10.59 -11.51
C ALA A 130 -29.94 11.00 -12.84
N ALA A 131 -28.61 10.91 -12.91
CA ALA A 131 -27.85 11.13 -14.15
C ALA A 131 -28.21 10.09 -15.23
N LEU A 132 -28.32 8.80 -14.86
CA LEU A 132 -28.71 7.73 -15.78
C LEU A 132 -30.13 7.94 -16.33
N ASN A 133 -31.06 8.30 -15.45
CA ASN A 133 -32.45 8.60 -15.83
C ASN A 133 -32.52 9.83 -16.74
N PHE A 134 -31.72 10.85 -16.49
CA PHE A 134 -31.60 12.02 -17.33
C PHE A 134 -31.09 11.66 -18.74
N ALA A 135 -30.04 10.84 -18.84
CA ALA A 135 -29.51 10.39 -20.12
C ALA A 135 -30.54 9.58 -20.92
N ARG A 136 -31.28 8.67 -20.27
CA ARG A 136 -32.38 7.92 -20.89
C ARG A 136 -33.50 8.85 -21.39
N LYS A 137 -33.93 9.82 -20.58
CA LYS A 137 -34.97 10.80 -20.96
C LYS A 137 -34.55 11.69 -22.12
N ARG A 138 -33.24 11.91 -22.29
CA ARG A 138 -32.62 12.68 -23.37
C ARG A 138 -32.32 11.87 -24.62
N TRP A 139 -32.59 10.56 -24.61
CA TRP A 139 -32.26 9.66 -25.71
C TRP A 139 -30.76 9.69 -26.04
N ALA A 140 -29.92 9.84 -25.01
CA ALA A 140 -28.48 9.81 -25.17
C ALA A 140 -28.02 8.38 -25.54
N ASP A 141 -27.09 8.27 -26.49
CA ASP A 141 -26.52 7.00 -26.90
C ASP A 141 -25.59 6.42 -25.82
N TYR A 142 -24.82 7.30 -25.16
CA TYR A 142 -23.88 6.92 -24.11
C TYR A 142 -23.98 7.83 -22.89
N ILE A 143 -23.56 7.31 -21.73
CA ILE A 143 -23.27 8.10 -20.53
C ILE A 143 -21.88 7.75 -19.98
N LEU A 144 -21.05 8.76 -19.75
CA LEU A 144 -19.76 8.68 -19.09
C LEU A 144 -19.92 9.12 -17.63
N TYR A 145 -19.55 8.23 -16.72
CA TYR A 145 -19.25 8.58 -15.33
C TYR A 145 -17.74 8.73 -15.20
N ALA A 146 -17.29 9.80 -14.57
CA ALA A 146 -15.89 10.01 -14.22
C ALA A 146 -15.83 10.83 -12.93
N ASP A 147 -15.32 10.21 -11.86
CA ASP A 147 -15.07 10.91 -10.59
C ASP A 147 -14.15 12.12 -10.81
N THR A 148 -14.34 13.19 -10.04
CA THR A 148 -13.72 14.50 -10.32
C THR A 148 -12.22 14.58 -10.00
N ASP A 149 -11.65 13.51 -9.48
CA ASP A 149 -10.22 13.27 -9.25
C ASP A 149 -9.60 12.29 -10.27
N ASN A 150 -10.38 11.83 -11.26
CA ASN A 150 -9.91 11.01 -12.38
C ASN A 150 -9.65 11.86 -13.61
N ILE A 151 -8.39 12.03 -13.97
CA ILE A 151 -7.98 12.94 -15.03
C ILE A 151 -7.76 12.18 -16.33
N LEU A 152 -8.72 12.31 -17.26
CA LEU A 152 -8.64 11.77 -18.62
C LEU A 152 -7.64 12.56 -19.47
N THR A 153 -6.35 12.24 -19.35
CA THR A 153 -5.29 12.95 -20.09
C THR A 153 -5.29 12.64 -21.58
N ASN A 154 -5.90 11.53 -22.02
CA ASN A 154 -6.02 11.18 -23.42
C ASN A 154 -7.29 11.81 -24.06
N PRO A 155 -7.13 12.77 -25.00
CA PRO A 155 -8.25 13.44 -25.65
C PRO A 155 -9.21 12.51 -26.40
N ASP A 156 -8.71 11.37 -26.91
CA ASP A 156 -9.48 10.44 -27.74
C ASP A 156 -10.22 9.36 -26.93
N THR A 157 -10.19 9.44 -25.59
CA THR A 157 -10.79 8.43 -24.69
C THR A 157 -12.22 8.07 -25.09
N LEU A 158 -13.09 9.05 -25.37
CA LEU A 158 -14.48 8.78 -25.78
C LEU A 158 -14.55 8.01 -27.09
N ASN A 159 -13.82 8.45 -28.13
CA ASN A 159 -13.82 7.78 -29.43
C ASN A 159 -13.32 6.34 -29.32
N LEU A 160 -12.25 6.12 -28.54
CA LEU A 160 -11.66 4.81 -28.32
C LEU A 160 -12.62 3.88 -27.56
N MET A 161 -13.25 4.35 -26.49
CA MET A 161 -14.20 3.53 -25.71
C MET A 161 -15.47 3.21 -26.51
N ILE A 162 -15.98 4.16 -27.31
CA ILE A 162 -17.12 3.96 -28.21
C ILE A 162 -16.77 2.91 -29.28
N ALA A 163 -15.56 2.95 -29.83
CA ALA A 163 -15.10 2.02 -30.87
C ALA A 163 -15.03 0.56 -30.40
N GLU A 164 -14.80 0.30 -29.11
CA GLU A 164 -14.80 -1.07 -28.56
C GLU A 164 -16.19 -1.71 -28.51
N ASN A 165 -17.26 -0.90 -28.66
CA ASN A 165 -18.66 -1.34 -28.72
C ASN A 165 -19.05 -2.29 -27.57
N LYS A 166 -18.70 -1.93 -26.33
CA LYS A 166 -19.00 -2.68 -25.10
C LYS A 166 -20.14 -2.03 -24.31
N SER A 167 -20.89 -2.84 -23.54
CA SER A 167 -22.06 -2.36 -22.80
C SER A 167 -21.68 -1.47 -21.63
N VAL A 168 -20.72 -1.93 -20.81
CA VAL A 168 -20.07 -1.19 -19.74
C VAL A 168 -18.57 -1.33 -19.96
N ILE A 169 -17.86 -0.21 -20.16
CA ILE A 169 -16.42 -0.21 -20.38
C ILE A 169 -15.73 0.89 -19.59
N ALA A 170 -14.64 0.53 -18.93
CA ALA A 170 -13.77 1.47 -18.24
C ALA A 170 -12.43 1.60 -18.99
N PRO A 171 -11.97 2.83 -19.28
CA PRO A 171 -10.58 3.07 -19.63
C PRO A 171 -9.72 2.82 -18.38
N MET A 172 -8.70 1.97 -18.47
CA MET A 172 -7.79 1.73 -17.35
C MET A 172 -6.97 3.01 -17.09
N LEU A 173 -7.15 3.57 -15.90
CA LEU A 173 -6.41 4.73 -15.43
C LEU A 173 -5.23 4.30 -14.57
N ASP A 174 -4.15 5.08 -14.64
CA ASP A 174 -2.93 4.82 -13.87
C ASP A 174 -3.00 5.48 -12.51
N SER A 175 -2.57 4.79 -11.46
CA SER A 175 -2.45 5.34 -10.11
C SER A 175 -1.14 4.91 -9.46
N GLN A 176 -0.93 5.44 -8.26
CA GLN A 176 0.07 4.93 -7.35
C GLN A 176 -0.26 3.52 -6.85
N GLY A 177 0.78 2.76 -6.50
CA GLY A 177 0.68 1.44 -5.89
C GLY A 177 -0.10 0.42 -6.70
N ALA A 178 -0.88 -0.42 -6.02
CA ALA A 178 -1.66 -1.50 -6.61
C ALA A 178 -3.13 -1.15 -6.85
N TYR A 179 -3.54 0.11 -6.66
CA TYR A 179 -4.91 0.57 -6.91
C TYR A 179 -5.17 0.72 -8.42
N SER A 180 -6.43 0.59 -8.84
CA SER A 180 -6.90 0.84 -10.21
C SER A 180 -8.43 0.91 -10.22
N ASN A 181 -9.03 1.32 -11.34
CA ASN A 181 -10.48 1.49 -11.49
C ASN A 181 -11.24 0.20 -11.88
N TYR A 182 -10.73 -0.97 -11.48
CA TYR A 182 -11.31 -2.28 -11.77
C TYR A 182 -10.83 -3.37 -10.81
N TRP A 183 -11.53 -4.51 -10.83
CA TRP A 183 -11.14 -5.73 -10.14
C TRP A 183 -11.34 -6.96 -11.03
N CYS A 184 -10.36 -7.88 -11.05
CA CYS A 184 -10.39 -9.10 -11.87
C CYS A 184 -11.26 -10.22 -11.30
N GLY A 185 -11.68 -10.11 -10.04
CA GLY A 185 -12.44 -11.15 -9.35
C GLY A 185 -13.41 -10.55 -8.33
N ILE A 186 -14.39 -11.35 -7.93
CA ILE A 186 -15.33 -11.04 -6.86
C ILE A 186 -15.57 -12.30 -6.03
N THR A 187 -15.67 -12.17 -4.70
CA THR A 187 -15.97 -13.28 -3.79
C THR A 187 -17.47 -13.59 -3.82
N PRO A 188 -17.91 -14.77 -3.32
CA PRO A 188 -19.34 -15.08 -3.19
C PRO A 188 -20.12 -14.05 -2.36
N GLN A 189 -19.44 -13.38 -1.42
CA GLN A 189 -19.98 -12.33 -0.55
C GLN A 189 -19.98 -10.94 -1.19
N GLY A 190 -19.47 -10.77 -2.41
CA GLY A 190 -19.49 -9.50 -3.14
C GLY A 190 -18.25 -8.61 -3.01
N TYR A 191 -17.23 -9.05 -2.28
CA TYR A 191 -15.97 -8.31 -2.15
C TYR A 191 -15.09 -8.49 -3.38
N TYR A 192 -14.39 -7.44 -3.78
CA TYR A 192 -13.45 -7.50 -4.90
C TYR A 192 -12.25 -8.40 -4.60
N ARG A 193 -11.66 -9.00 -5.64
CA ARG A 193 -10.51 -9.91 -5.53
C ARG A 193 -9.48 -9.62 -6.63
N ARG A 194 -8.21 -9.51 -6.25
CA ARG A 194 -7.09 -9.56 -7.21
C ARG A 194 -6.84 -11.02 -7.59
N THR A 195 -6.94 -11.33 -8.88
CA THR A 195 -6.57 -12.66 -9.41
C THR A 195 -5.15 -12.61 -9.98
N ALA A 196 -4.62 -13.75 -10.41
CA ALA A 196 -3.32 -13.80 -11.10
C ALA A 196 -3.24 -12.88 -12.35
N GLU A 197 -4.38 -12.47 -12.91
CA GLU A 197 -4.43 -11.60 -14.07
C GLU A 197 -4.34 -10.10 -13.73
N TYR A 198 -4.47 -9.74 -12.45
CA TYR A 198 -4.57 -8.34 -12.02
C TYR A 198 -3.31 -7.54 -12.38
N PHE A 199 -2.15 -7.91 -11.83
CA PHE A 199 -0.89 -7.21 -12.05
C PHE A 199 -0.43 -7.24 -13.51
N PRO A 200 -0.48 -8.37 -14.25
CA PRO A 200 -0.15 -8.37 -15.68
C PRO A 200 -1.01 -7.43 -16.52
N THR A 201 -2.30 -7.26 -16.17
CA THR A 201 -3.19 -6.32 -16.85
C THR A 201 -2.87 -4.88 -16.46
N ARG A 202 -2.69 -4.61 -15.16
CA ARG A 202 -2.39 -3.28 -14.63
C ARG A 202 -1.06 -2.73 -15.15
N HIS A 203 -0.01 -3.53 -15.12
CA HIS A 203 1.32 -3.16 -15.64
C HIS A 203 1.41 -3.19 -17.17
N ARG A 204 0.28 -3.46 -17.86
CA ARG A 204 0.19 -3.58 -19.32
C ARG A 204 1.14 -4.63 -19.92
N HIS A 205 1.56 -5.64 -19.14
CA HIS A 205 2.19 -6.85 -19.70
C HIS A 205 1.21 -7.60 -20.62
N ARG A 206 -0.10 -7.45 -20.36
CA ARG A 206 -1.20 -7.86 -21.24
C ARG A 206 -1.99 -6.64 -21.68
N THR A 207 -1.93 -6.28 -22.95
CA THR A 207 -2.71 -5.18 -23.53
C THR A 207 -3.95 -5.67 -24.28
N GLY A 208 -5.11 -5.09 -24.01
CA GLY A 208 -6.38 -5.48 -24.63
C GLY A 208 -7.58 -4.81 -23.96
N CYS A 209 -8.78 -5.32 -24.25
CA CYS A 209 -9.94 -5.05 -23.41
C CYS A 209 -10.49 -6.37 -22.87
N PHE A 210 -10.58 -6.48 -21.54
CA PHE A 210 -10.78 -7.73 -20.81
C PHE A 210 -12.13 -7.71 -20.08
N PRO A 211 -12.87 -8.83 -20.07
CA PRO A 211 -14.05 -8.95 -19.22
C PRO A 211 -13.62 -8.94 -17.75
N VAL A 212 -14.25 -8.11 -16.94
CA VAL A 212 -14.00 -8.02 -15.51
C VAL A 212 -15.34 -7.98 -14.76
N PRO A 213 -15.44 -8.56 -13.55
CA PRO A 213 -16.67 -8.53 -12.78
C PRO A 213 -17.04 -7.13 -12.31
N MET A 214 -16.08 -6.21 -12.22
CA MET A 214 -16.28 -4.90 -11.61
C MET A 214 -15.36 -3.85 -12.24
N VAL A 215 -15.95 -2.72 -12.63
CA VAL A 215 -15.28 -1.47 -12.96
C VAL A 215 -15.93 -0.35 -12.15
N HIS A 216 -15.17 0.71 -11.85
CA HIS A 216 -15.68 1.83 -11.08
C HIS A 216 -15.03 3.15 -11.47
N SER A 217 -15.48 4.23 -10.82
CA SER A 217 -14.94 5.59 -10.87
C SER A 217 -14.94 6.29 -12.23
N THR A 218 -14.38 5.67 -13.28
CA THR A 218 -14.49 6.14 -14.67
C THR A 218 -14.98 5.02 -15.58
N MET A 219 -16.18 5.15 -16.13
CA MET A 219 -16.81 4.16 -17.00
C MET A 219 -17.80 4.77 -17.99
N LEU A 220 -17.83 4.23 -19.20
CA LEU A 220 -18.76 4.55 -20.27
C LEU A 220 -19.82 3.44 -20.42
N LEU A 221 -21.09 3.83 -20.44
CA LEU A 221 -22.24 2.93 -20.63
C LEU A 221 -22.87 3.20 -22.00
N ASP A 222 -23.11 2.15 -22.78
CA ASP A 222 -23.80 2.20 -24.08
C ASP A 222 -25.30 1.97 -23.92
N LEU A 223 -26.08 3.04 -23.80
CA LEU A 223 -27.51 2.99 -23.45
C LEU A 223 -28.39 2.42 -24.57
N ARG A 224 -27.85 2.20 -25.77
CA ARG A 224 -28.60 1.67 -26.93
C ARG A 224 -28.86 0.16 -26.82
N LYS A 225 -28.13 -0.55 -25.95
CA LYS A 225 -28.23 -2.00 -25.81
C LYS A 225 -29.37 -2.42 -24.88
N GLU A 226 -30.12 -3.46 -25.25
CA GLU A 226 -31.32 -3.93 -24.51
C GLU A 226 -31.07 -4.21 -23.02
N GLY A 227 -29.97 -4.89 -22.68
CA GLY A 227 -29.62 -5.21 -21.29
C GLY A 227 -29.45 -3.96 -20.39
N MET A 228 -29.14 -2.81 -20.99
CA MET A 228 -28.90 -1.57 -20.26
C MET A 228 -30.17 -0.93 -19.71
N LYS A 229 -31.37 -1.35 -20.16
CA LYS A 229 -32.65 -0.88 -19.61
C LYS A 229 -32.88 -1.33 -18.17
N LYS A 230 -32.29 -2.47 -17.77
CA LYS A 230 -32.42 -3.07 -16.43
C LYS A 230 -31.41 -2.55 -15.41
N LEU A 231 -30.34 -1.87 -15.85
CA LEU A 231 -29.32 -1.36 -14.94
C LEU A 231 -29.83 -0.21 -14.08
N ALA A 232 -29.43 -0.22 -12.82
CA ALA A 232 -29.72 0.81 -11.84
C ALA A 232 -28.56 0.97 -10.85
N PHE A 233 -28.30 2.20 -10.44
CA PHE A 233 -27.50 2.52 -9.26
C PHE A 233 -28.38 2.58 -8.00
N TYR A 234 -29.67 2.94 -8.14
CA TYR A 234 -30.61 3.03 -7.02
C TYR A 234 -32.07 2.86 -7.48
N PRO A 235 -32.97 2.23 -6.68
CA PRO A 235 -32.64 1.45 -5.48
C PRO A 235 -31.80 0.21 -5.84
N PRO A 236 -31.05 -0.36 -4.88
CA PRO A 236 -30.41 -1.67 -5.09
C PRO A 236 -31.44 -2.73 -5.51
N HIS A 237 -30.98 -3.75 -6.22
CA HIS A 237 -31.83 -4.87 -6.64
C HIS A 237 -32.49 -5.55 -5.43
N GLU A 238 -33.70 -6.09 -5.59
CA GLU A 238 -34.47 -6.70 -4.48
C GLU A 238 -33.71 -7.85 -3.79
N ASP A 239 -32.98 -8.64 -4.58
CA ASP A 239 -32.13 -9.75 -4.10
C ASP A 239 -30.72 -9.32 -3.62
N TYR A 240 -30.45 -8.03 -3.45
CA TYR A 240 -29.12 -7.55 -3.07
C TYR A 240 -28.76 -7.93 -1.63
N SER A 241 -27.67 -8.67 -1.45
CA SER A 241 -27.20 -9.17 -0.15
C SER A 241 -25.71 -8.88 0.14
N TRP A 242 -25.06 -8.09 -0.72
CA TRP A 242 -23.65 -7.74 -0.62
C TRP A 242 -23.42 -6.47 0.23
N PRO A 243 -22.16 -6.10 0.55
CA PRO A 243 -21.86 -4.88 1.30
C PRO A 243 -22.48 -3.63 0.66
N TYR A 244 -22.94 -2.68 1.48
CA TYR A 244 -23.63 -1.48 0.98
C TYR A 244 -22.62 -0.42 0.51
N ASP A 245 -22.26 -0.50 -0.77
CA ASP A 245 -21.22 0.29 -1.43
C ASP A 245 -21.68 0.58 -2.88
N ASP A 246 -21.47 1.80 -3.38
CA ASP A 246 -22.03 2.22 -4.67
C ASP A 246 -21.41 1.49 -5.87
N ILE A 247 -20.17 1.03 -5.75
CA ILE A 247 -19.45 0.24 -6.75
C ILE A 247 -19.98 -1.20 -6.74
N ILE A 248 -20.07 -1.81 -5.56
CA ILE A 248 -20.52 -3.20 -5.40
C ILE A 248 -22.00 -3.34 -5.80
N VAL A 249 -22.84 -2.36 -5.43
CA VAL A 249 -24.26 -2.31 -5.83
C VAL A 249 -24.38 -2.26 -7.35
N PHE A 250 -23.58 -1.43 -8.02
CA PHE A 250 -23.64 -1.34 -9.48
C PHE A 250 -23.10 -2.60 -10.17
N ALA A 251 -22.03 -3.21 -9.65
CA ALA A 251 -21.51 -4.48 -10.15
C ALA A 251 -22.54 -5.61 -10.02
N PHE A 252 -23.27 -5.65 -8.90
CA PHE A 252 -24.39 -6.59 -8.73
C PHE A 252 -25.53 -6.29 -9.72
N SER A 253 -25.87 -5.02 -9.96
CA SER A 253 -26.87 -4.64 -10.97
C SER A 253 -26.47 -5.14 -12.36
N CYS A 254 -25.19 -5.01 -12.74
CA CYS A 254 -24.65 -5.57 -13.98
C CYS A 254 -24.82 -7.08 -14.04
N ARG A 255 -24.46 -7.80 -12.96
CA ARG A 255 -24.62 -9.25 -12.86
C ARG A 255 -26.08 -9.69 -12.99
N ALA A 256 -26.99 -9.05 -12.26
CA ALA A 256 -28.42 -9.37 -12.27
C ALA A 256 -29.08 -9.08 -13.63
N ALA A 257 -28.56 -8.08 -14.36
CA ALA A 257 -28.99 -7.76 -15.72
C ALA A 257 -28.30 -8.60 -16.82
N GLU A 258 -27.40 -9.53 -16.46
CA GLU A 258 -26.56 -10.30 -17.37
C GLU A 258 -25.71 -9.41 -18.31
N VAL A 259 -25.25 -8.26 -17.78
CA VAL A 259 -24.41 -7.30 -18.50
C VAL A 259 -22.96 -7.45 -18.05
N GLN A 260 -22.08 -7.83 -18.99
CA GLN A 260 -20.64 -7.92 -18.75
C GLN A 260 -19.97 -6.54 -18.76
N SER A 261 -19.15 -6.28 -17.74
CA SER A 261 -18.24 -5.13 -17.68
C SER A 261 -16.88 -5.44 -18.30
N TYR A 262 -16.24 -4.41 -18.86
CA TYR A 262 -14.95 -4.53 -19.52
C TYR A 262 -13.98 -3.45 -19.03
N LEU A 263 -12.72 -3.83 -18.85
CA LEU A 263 -11.61 -2.89 -18.70
C LEU A 263 -10.84 -2.82 -20.00
N CYS A 264 -10.44 -1.64 -20.46
CA CYS A 264 -9.53 -1.53 -21.58
C CYS A 264 -8.23 -0.79 -21.23
N ASN A 265 -7.08 -1.39 -21.55
CA ASN A 265 -5.75 -0.84 -21.28
C ASN A 265 -4.87 -0.68 -22.54
N LYS A 266 -5.48 -0.74 -23.73
CA LYS A 266 -4.79 -0.60 -25.04
C LYS A 266 -4.02 0.71 -25.21
N GLN A 267 -4.40 1.75 -24.47
CA GLN A 267 -3.77 3.07 -24.46
C GLN A 267 -3.60 3.51 -23.01
N ARG A 268 -2.78 4.54 -22.79
CA ARG A 268 -2.82 5.30 -21.54
C ARG A 268 -3.96 6.32 -21.66
N TYR A 269 -4.98 6.18 -20.82
CA TYR A 269 -6.19 7.00 -20.92
C TYR A 269 -6.20 8.18 -19.94
N GLY A 270 -5.50 8.04 -18.81
CA GLY A 270 -5.51 9.03 -17.75
C GLY A 270 -4.98 8.47 -16.45
N TYR A 271 -5.16 9.26 -15.40
CA TYR A 271 -4.69 8.96 -14.05
C TYR A 271 -5.83 9.07 -13.05
N LEU A 272 -5.76 8.30 -11.96
CA LEU A 272 -6.69 8.39 -10.85
C LEU A 272 -5.97 8.57 -9.51
N ASN A 273 -6.61 9.29 -8.61
CA ASN A 273 -6.14 9.43 -7.23
C ASN A 273 -6.40 8.16 -6.42
N ILE A 274 -5.58 7.92 -5.38
CA ILE A 274 -5.84 6.84 -4.43
C ILE A 274 -6.94 7.30 -3.46
N PRO A 275 -7.90 6.44 -3.08
CA PRO A 275 -8.91 6.74 -2.08
C PRO A 275 -8.29 7.19 -0.76
N ALA A 276 -8.71 8.35 -0.28
CA ALA A 276 -8.30 8.85 1.02
C ALA A 276 -8.93 8.04 2.17
N LYS A 277 -8.20 7.90 3.29
CA LYS A 277 -8.69 7.22 4.50
C LYS A 277 -9.78 8.07 5.20
N PRO A 278 -10.65 7.47 6.04
CA PRO A 278 -11.76 8.20 6.68
C PRO A 278 -11.36 9.45 7.49
N HIS A 279 -10.18 9.43 8.10
CA HIS A 279 -9.65 10.51 8.93
C HIS A 279 -8.73 11.48 8.17
N HIS A 280 -8.46 11.24 6.89
CA HIS A 280 -7.65 12.15 6.08
C HIS A 280 -8.37 13.49 5.88
N THR A 281 -7.58 14.56 5.92
CA THR A 281 -8.03 15.93 5.69
C THR A 281 -8.11 16.24 4.21
N LEU A 282 -8.68 17.39 3.86
CA LEU A 282 -8.64 17.90 2.48
C LEU A 282 -7.22 18.21 2.00
N GLU A 283 -6.34 18.56 2.94
CA GLU A 283 -4.94 18.86 2.64
C GLU A 283 -4.17 17.58 2.31
N ASP A 284 -4.41 16.49 3.05
CA ASP A 284 -3.81 15.18 2.74
C ASP A 284 -4.21 14.70 1.33
N ASP A 285 -5.48 14.91 0.96
CA ASP A 285 -5.98 14.57 -0.37
C ASP A 285 -5.37 15.45 -1.48
N ARG A 286 -5.20 16.76 -1.20
CA ARG A 286 -4.49 17.69 -2.09
C ARG A 286 -3.05 17.24 -2.33
N LEU A 287 -2.32 16.86 -1.27
CA LEU A 287 -0.94 16.38 -1.36
C LEU A 287 -0.84 15.07 -2.16
N ASN A 288 -1.78 14.14 -1.98
CA ASN A 288 -1.87 12.93 -2.79
C ASN A 288 -2.10 13.25 -4.28
N PHE A 289 -3.00 14.20 -4.57
CA PHE A 289 -3.27 14.62 -5.95
C PHE A 289 -2.06 15.28 -6.60
N VAL A 290 -1.31 16.12 -5.88
CA VAL A 290 -0.05 16.70 -6.37
C VAL A 290 0.91 15.59 -6.79
N HIS A 291 1.04 14.53 -5.99
CA HIS A 291 1.90 13.39 -6.35
C HIS A 291 1.43 12.69 -7.64
N VAL A 292 0.12 12.52 -7.84
CA VAL A 292 -0.44 12.01 -9.12
C VAL A 292 -0.08 12.92 -10.30
N GLN A 293 -0.10 14.24 -10.13
CA GLN A 293 0.32 15.17 -11.16
C GLN A 293 1.81 15.01 -11.51
N LEU A 294 2.69 14.90 -10.50
CA LEU A 294 4.13 14.70 -10.71
C LEU A 294 4.41 13.42 -11.49
N GLU A 295 3.74 12.34 -11.11
CA GLU A 295 3.90 11.03 -11.74
C GLU A 295 3.38 11.01 -13.17
N SER A 296 2.32 11.77 -13.46
CA SER A 296 1.81 11.91 -14.82
C SER A 296 2.79 12.56 -15.79
N MET A 297 3.69 13.41 -15.26
CA MET A 297 4.68 14.16 -16.03
C MET A 297 5.94 13.35 -16.34
N ILE A 298 6.07 12.13 -15.81
CA ILE A 298 7.20 11.23 -16.12
C ILE A 298 7.07 10.74 -17.57
N ASP A 299 5.95 10.11 -17.90
CA ASP A 299 5.71 9.51 -19.23
C ASP A 299 4.77 10.34 -20.12
N GLY A 300 4.26 11.48 -19.63
CA GLY A 300 3.15 12.20 -20.25
C GLY A 300 3.22 13.72 -20.09
N PRO A 301 2.35 14.45 -20.79
CA PRO A 301 2.29 15.91 -20.66
C PRO A 301 1.70 16.32 -19.30
N PRO A 302 2.02 17.53 -18.82
CA PRO A 302 1.41 18.09 -17.63
C PRO A 302 -0.12 18.12 -17.71
N MET A 303 -0.77 17.87 -16.58
CA MET A 303 -2.21 18.08 -16.44
C MET A 303 -2.50 19.58 -16.42
N HIS A 304 -3.18 20.08 -17.45
CA HIS A 304 -3.54 21.50 -17.50
C HIS A 304 -4.93 21.77 -16.89
N PRO A 305 -5.07 22.76 -16.00
CA PRO A 305 -6.38 23.14 -15.47
C PRO A 305 -7.27 23.75 -16.56
N SER A 306 -8.56 23.88 -16.27
CA SER A 306 -9.51 24.61 -17.11
C SER A 306 -9.07 26.07 -17.28
N ARG A 307 -9.21 26.60 -18.49
CA ARG A 307 -8.97 28.02 -18.79
C ARG A 307 -10.13 28.94 -18.33
N TYR A 308 -11.24 28.35 -17.90
CA TYR A 308 -12.48 29.05 -17.54
C TYR A 308 -12.78 28.99 -16.04
N VAL A 309 -11.79 28.59 -15.24
CA VAL A 309 -11.85 28.56 -13.78
C VAL A 309 -10.71 29.41 -13.24
N HIS A 310 -10.99 30.23 -12.23
CA HIS A 310 -9.95 30.97 -11.55
C HIS A 310 -9.12 30.06 -10.64
N MET A 311 -7.79 30.04 -10.87
CA MET A 311 -6.83 29.38 -10.00
C MET A 311 -6.10 30.44 -9.17
N PHE A 312 -6.02 30.21 -7.86
CA PHE A 312 -5.17 31.04 -7.00
C PHE A 312 -3.70 30.83 -7.37
N PRO A 313 -2.90 31.92 -7.47
CA PRO A 313 -1.46 31.81 -7.63
C PRO A 313 -0.85 31.00 -6.48
N LYS A 314 0.01 30.04 -6.83
CA LYS A 314 0.75 29.24 -5.85
C LYS A 314 1.85 30.07 -5.20
N GLN A 315 2.08 29.85 -3.91
CA GLN A 315 3.11 30.55 -3.15
C GLN A 315 4.38 29.72 -3.12
N ARG A 316 5.34 30.08 -3.98
CA ARG A 316 6.63 29.39 -4.03
C ARG A 316 7.57 29.95 -2.98
N ASP A 317 8.34 29.06 -2.34
CA ASP A 317 9.37 29.41 -1.37
C ASP A 317 10.63 28.55 -1.59
N LEU A 318 11.71 28.92 -0.90
CA LEU A 318 13.00 28.23 -0.94
C LEU A 318 13.15 27.19 0.18
N MET A 319 12.07 26.76 0.86
CA MET A 319 12.09 25.77 1.94
C MET A 319 13.12 26.03 3.08
N GLY A 320 13.49 27.29 3.30
CA GLY A 320 14.51 27.67 4.27
C GLY A 320 15.97 27.54 3.78
N PHE A 321 16.21 27.20 2.52
CA PHE A 321 17.50 27.34 1.84
C PHE A 321 17.70 28.77 1.33
N ASP A 322 18.94 29.20 1.15
CA ASP A 322 19.26 30.51 0.56
C ASP A 322 18.97 30.56 -0.93
N GLU A 323 19.18 29.43 -1.62
CA GLU A 323 18.88 29.25 -3.03
C GLU A 323 18.63 27.77 -3.35
N ILE A 324 17.74 27.51 -4.30
CA ILE A 324 17.49 26.17 -4.84
C ILE A 324 17.82 26.21 -6.32
N TYR A 325 18.71 25.33 -6.77
CA TYR A 325 19.22 25.29 -8.13
C TYR A 325 18.62 24.11 -8.91
N LEU A 326 18.26 24.37 -10.17
CA LEU A 326 17.93 23.34 -11.17
C LEU A 326 18.96 23.39 -12.28
N ILE A 327 19.79 22.35 -12.39
CA ILE A 327 20.77 22.20 -13.46
C ILE A 327 20.06 21.60 -14.67
N ASN A 328 20.11 22.29 -15.81
CA ASN A 328 19.50 21.82 -17.04
C ASN A 328 20.29 22.30 -18.27
N LEU A 329 20.46 21.41 -19.26
CA LEU A 329 21.00 21.80 -20.54
C LEU A 329 19.99 22.64 -21.32
N ARG A 330 20.39 23.82 -21.81
CA ARG A 330 19.51 24.74 -22.57
C ARG A 330 18.82 24.10 -23.78
N ARG A 331 19.46 23.09 -24.40
CA ARG A 331 18.89 22.33 -25.53
C ARG A 331 17.81 21.32 -25.11
N ARG A 332 17.71 20.98 -23.82
CA ARG A 332 16.71 20.07 -23.22
C ARG A 332 15.54 20.84 -22.62
N SER A 333 14.85 21.62 -23.46
CA SER A 333 13.67 22.38 -23.02
C SER A 333 12.53 21.47 -22.55
N ASP A 334 12.46 20.24 -23.08
CA ASP A 334 11.54 19.18 -22.64
C ASP A 334 11.69 18.88 -21.14
N ARG A 335 12.91 18.64 -20.68
CA ARG A 335 13.22 18.33 -19.27
C ARG A 335 13.06 19.57 -18.39
N ARG A 336 13.49 20.73 -18.89
CA ARG A 336 13.35 22.02 -18.21
C ARG A 336 11.90 22.32 -17.89
N ASP A 337 11.03 22.26 -18.91
CA ASP A 337 9.61 22.58 -18.75
C ASP A 337 8.97 21.61 -17.77
N ARG A 338 9.23 20.30 -17.90
CA ARG A 338 8.75 19.26 -16.97
C ARG A 338 9.15 19.56 -15.52
N MET A 339 10.42 19.87 -15.26
CA MET A 339 10.91 20.17 -13.91
C MET A 339 10.32 21.47 -13.35
N LEU A 340 10.20 22.52 -14.16
CA LEU A 340 9.57 23.77 -13.75
C LEU A 340 8.08 23.57 -13.41
N PHE A 341 7.36 22.75 -14.18
CA PHE A 341 6.00 22.35 -13.84
C PHE A 341 5.95 21.59 -12.52
N SER A 342 6.81 20.57 -12.34
CA SER A 342 6.89 19.79 -11.09
C SER A 342 7.17 20.65 -9.86
N LEU A 343 8.15 21.56 -9.94
CA LEU A 343 8.51 22.45 -8.83
C LEU A 343 7.42 23.48 -8.55
N ASN A 344 6.72 23.97 -9.58
CA ASN A 344 5.52 24.79 -9.40
C ASN A 344 4.38 24.01 -8.73
N GLU A 345 4.18 22.73 -9.05
CA GLU A 345 3.20 21.87 -8.37
C GLU A 345 3.55 21.63 -6.90
N LEU A 346 4.85 21.54 -6.58
CA LEU A 346 5.37 21.43 -5.22
C LEU A 346 5.47 22.76 -4.46
N GLU A 347 5.17 23.88 -5.12
CA GLU A 347 5.30 25.23 -4.57
C GLU A 347 6.74 25.55 -4.12
N ILE A 348 7.73 25.14 -4.93
CA ILE A 348 9.15 25.36 -4.70
C ILE A 348 9.65 26.40 -5.70
N ASP A 349 10.32 27.45 -5.20
CA ASP A 349 11.02 28.40 -6.07
C ASP A 349 12.40 27.87 -6.44
N VAL A 350 12.89 28.24 -7.62
CA VAL A 350 14.13 27.69 -8.14
C VAL A 350 14.83 28.65 -9.09
N LYS A 351 16.16 28.71 -8.99
CA LYS A 351 17.05 29.34 -9.94
C LYS A 351 17.52 28.29 -10.97
N VAL A 352 17.13 28.48 -12.23
CA VAL A 352 17.60 27.61 -13.32
C VAL A 352 19.04 27.99 -13.68
N VAL A 353 19.92 26.99 -13.66
CA VAL A 353 21.31 27.10 -14.11
C VAL A 353 21.39 26.47 -15.49
N ASP A 354 21.76 27.30 -16.48
CA ASP A 354 22.07 26.80 -17.82
C ASP A 354 23.36 25.96 -17.72
N ALA A 355 23.21 24.64 -17.77
CA ALA A 355 24.31 23.69 -17.65
C ALA A 355 25.32 23.85 -18.81
N VAL A 356 26.59 23.60 -18.51
CA VAL A 356 27.66 23.64 -19.51
C VAL A 356 27.47 22.48 -20.49
N ASP A 357 27.18 22.80 -21.75
CA ASP A 357 27.01 21.77 -22.78
C ASP A 357 28.36 21.23 -23.24
N GLY A 358 28.68 20.02 -22.80
CA GLY A 358 29.91 19.33 -23.18
C GLY A 358 30.11 19.23 -24.69
N ASN A 359 29.05 19.05 -25.47
CA ASN A 359 29.14 18.95 -26.93
C ASN A 359 29.57 20.27 -27.59
N ALA A 360 29.41 21.39 -26.89
CA ALA A 360 29.84 22.70 -27.38
C ALA A 360 31.30 23.02 -27.02
N LEU A 361 31.95 22.22 -26.15
CA LEU A 361 33.33 22.43 -25.73
C LEU A 361 34.34 21.85 -26.75
N ASN A 362 35.36 22.63 -27.10
CA ASN A 362 36.55 22.13 -27.78
C ASN A 362 37.73 22.01 -26.81
N SER A 363 38.80 21.31 -27.21
CA SER A 363 39.97 21.12 -26.33
C SER A 363 40.70 22.43 -25.95
N SER A 364 40.49 23.53 -26.69
CA SER A 364 41.03 24.84 -26.32
C SER A 364 40.21 25.50 -25.20
N ASP A 365 38.88 25.40 -25.25
CA ASP A 365 37.99 25.91 -24.20
C ASP A 365 38.24 25.19 -22.86
N ILE A 366 38.41 23.87 -22.90
CA ILE A 366 38.72 23.04 -21.73
C ILE A 366 40.04 23.49 -21.08
N LYS A 367 41.07 23.77 -21.89
CA LYS A 367 42.36 24.30 -21.40
C LYS A 367 42.25 25.72 -20.84
N ILE A 368 41.45 26.59 -21.44
CA ILE A 368 41.22 27.95 -20.94
C ILE A 368 40.53 27.91 -19.57
N LEU A 369 39.62 26.96 -19.36
CA LEU A 369 38.95 26.73 -18.09
C LEU A 369 39.87 26.08 -17.03
N GLY A 370 41.12 25.77 -17.38
CA GLY A 370 42.10 25.16 -16.48
C GLY A 370 41.75 23.71 -16.10
N VAL A 371 41.02 23.02 -16.99
CA VAL A 371 40.60 21.64 -16.78
C VAL A 371 41.70 20.69 -17.27
N ASP A 372 42.33 20.00 -16.33
CA ASP A 372 43.28 18.92 -16.58
C ASP A 372 42.70 17.61 -16.05
N LEU A 373 42.74 16.56 -16.87
CA LEU A 373 42.27 15.23 -16.48
C LEU A 373 43.15 14.64 -15.37
N LEU A 374 42.55 13.98 -14.39
CA LEU A 374 43.31 13.19 -13.42
C LEU A 374 44.20 12.15 -14.15
N PRO A 375 45.53 12.16 -13.92
CA PRO A 375 46.43 11.21 -14.58
C PRO A 375 46.03 9.76 -14.32
N GLY A 376 45.86 8.98 -15.39
CA GLY A 376 45.52 7.55 -15.29
C GLY A 376 44.04 7.24 -15.01
N TYR A 377 43.15 8.24 -15.05
CA TYR A 377 41.71 8.00 -14.92
C TYR A 377 41.12 7.24 -16.12
N TYR A 378 40.41 6.15 -15.81
CA TYR A 378 39.50 5.46 -16.71
C TYR A 378 38.18 5.16 -15.99
N ASP A 379 37.06 5.29 -16.71
CA ASP A 379 35.74 4.97 -16.22
C ASP A 379 35.66 3.49 -15.79
N PRO A 380 35.25 3.18 -14.56
CA PRO A 380 35.27 1.81 -14.04
C PRO A 380 34.35 0.82 -14.76
N PHE A 381 33.29 1.30 -15.42
CA PHE A 381 32.27 0.44 -16.04
C PHE A 381 32.48 0.24 -17.54
N SER A 382 32.95 1.27 -18.23
CA SER A 382 33.10 1.31 -19.68
C SER A 382 34.56 1.31 -20.15
N GLY A 383 35.52 1.56 -19.26
CA GLY A 383 36.96 1.52 -19.56
C GLY A 383 37.46 2.64 -20.45
N ARG A 384 36.64 3.67 -20.71
CA ARG A 384 37.00 4.87 -21.48
C ARG A 384 37.55 5.98 -20.59
N THR A 385 38.15 6.98 -21.20
CA THR A 385 38.46 8.25 -20.54
C THR A 385 37.19 9.12 -20.39
N LEU A 386 37.33 10.31 -19.79
CA LEU A 386 36.24 11.26 -19.60
C LEU A 386 35.62 11.67 -20.94
N THR A 387 34.32 11.88 -20.94
CA THR A 387 33.57 12.48 -22.05
C THR A 387 33.43 13.98 -21.85
N LYS A 388 33.23 14.73 -22.93
CA LYS A 388 32.98 16.18 -22.82
C LYS A 388 31.70 16.48 -22.04
N GLY A 389 30.70 15.60 -22.09
CA GLY A 389 29.47 15.70 -21.30
C GLY A 389 29.71 15.58 -19.80
N GLU A 390 30.56 14.65 -19.35
CA GLU A 390 30.97 14.54 -17.93
C GLU A 390 31.74 15.79 -17.45
N VAL A 391 32.59 16.38 -18.30
CA VAL A 391 33.24 17.68 -18.01
C VAL A 391 32.18 18.77 -17.82
N GLY A 392 31.21 18.86 -18.74
CA GLY A 392 30.13 19.83 -18.67
C GLY A 392 29.26 19.69 -17.41
N CYS A 393 28.93 18.45 -17.03
CA CYS A 393 28.22 18.16 -15.79
C CYS A 393 29.02 18.64 -14.56
N PHE A 394 30.30 18.26 -14.46
CA PHE A 394 31.16 18.69 -13.36
C PHE A 394 31.24 20.21 -13.23
N LEU A 395 31.47 20.91 -14.35
CA LEU A 395 31.57 22.38 -14.38
C LEU A 395 30.27 23.05 -13.92
N SER A 396 29.12 22.47 -14.25
CA SER A 396 27.81 23.00 -13.85
C SER A 396 27.65 22.99 -12.32
N HIS A 397 28.06 21.91 -11.65
CA HIS A 397 28.09 21.86 -10.18
C HIS A 397 29.16 22.77 -9.58
N PHE A 398 30.36 22.79 -10.18
CA PHE A 398 31.47 23.63 -9.73
C PHE A 398 31.10 25.12 -9.67
N PHE A 399 30.40 25.63 -10.69
CA PHE A 399 29.96 27.02 -10.71
C PHE A 399 28.92 27.34 -9.64
N ILE A 400 28.06 26.39 -9.27
CA ILE A 400 27.14 26.56 -8.13
C ILE A 400 27.92 26.64 -6.83
N TRP A 401 28.88 25.74 -6.58
CA TRP A 401 29.71 25.80 -5.37
C TRP A 401 30.48 27.11 -5.26
N LYS A 402 31.03 27.58 -6.40
CA LYS A 402 31.72 28.87 -6.47
C LYS A 402 30.77 30.03 -6.18
N GLU A 403 29.57 30.03 -6.76
CA GLU A 403 28.57 31.05 -6.49
C GLU A 403 28.18 31.09 -5.01
N MET A 404 27.93 29.93 -4.39
CA MET A 404 27.61 29.85 -2.97
C MET A 404 28.70 30.46 -2.09
N VAL A 405 29.97 30.18 -2.39
CA VAL A 405 31.12 30.75 -1.65
C VAL A 405 31.25 32.24 -1.91
N ASP A 406 31.17 32.68 -3.16
CA ASP A 406 31.29 34.09 -3.54
C ASP A 406 30.16 34.94 -2.92
N MET A 407 28.96 34.37 -2.77
CA MET A 407 27.77 35.03 -2.21
C MET A 407 27.58 34.77 -0.70
N GLN A 408 28.40 33.94 -0.08
CA GLN A 408 28.29 33.55 1.35
C GLN A 408 26.90 32.96 1.68
N MET A 409 26.42 32.03 0.85
CA MET A 409 25.17 31.29 1.10
C MET A 409 25.41 30.19 2.13
N ASP A 410 24.64 30.15 3.21
CA ASP A 410 24.79 29.17 4.29
C ASP A 410 24.46 27.76 3.81
N LYS A 411 23.37 27.59 3.05
CA LYS A 411 22.96 26.29 2.49
C LYS A 411 22.14 26.42 1.21
N ALA A 412 22.38 25.50 0.28
CA ALA A 412 21.64 25.41 -0.98
C ALA A 412 21.17 23.98 -1.27
N LEU A 413 20.17 23.87 -2.14
CA LEU A 413 19.65 22.59 -2.63
C LEU A 413 19.80 22.51 -4.14
N VAL A 414 20.31 21.40 -4.66
CA VAL A 414 20.56 21.18 -6.09
C VAL A 414 19.71 20.03 -6.63
N PHE A 415 19.08 20.26 -7.77
CA PHE A 415 18.36 19.25 -8.55
C PHE A 415 18.95 19.12 -9.96
N GLU A 416 19.06 17.88 -10.45
CA GLU A 416 19.21 17.60 -11.88
C GLU A 416 17.86 17.60 -12.61
N ASP A 417 17.90 17.60 -13.95
CA ASP A 417 16.71 17.79 -14.81
C ASP A 417 15.89 16.52 -15.10
N ASP A 418 16.38 15.35 -14.70
CA ASP A 418 15.82 14.03 -15.00
C ASP A 418 15.31 13.28 -13.75
N VAL A 419 14.99 14.03 -12.70
CA VAL A 419 14.51 13.47 -11.44
C VAL A 419 12.99 13.43 -11.30
N ARG A 420 12.51 12.60 -10.38
CA ARG A 420 11.13 12.53 -9.86
C ARG A 420 11.12 12.59 -8.34
N PHE A 421 10.02 13.10 -7.77
CA PHE A 421 9.88 13.35 -6.34
C PHE A 421 9.00 12.30 -5.66
N GLN A 422 9.35 11.92 -4.43
CA GLN A 422 8.51 11.06 -3.61
C GLN A 422 7.34 11.81 -2.97
N ALA A 423 6.31 11.07 -2.54
CA ALA A 423 5.17 11.64 -1.83
C ALA A 423 5.61 12.46 -0.59
N ASN A 424 4.92 13.57 -0.36
CA ASN A 424 5.21 14.53 0.72
C ASN A 424 6.64 15.12 0.68
N PHE A 425 7.30 15.18 -0.48
CA PHE A 425 8.67 15.66 -0.66
C PHE A 425 9.00 16.92 0.16
N LYS A 426 8.32 18.04 -0.11
CA LYS A 426 8.56 19.34 0.55
C LYS A 426 8.48 19.25 2.08
N ARG A 427 7.44 18.60 2.61
CA ARG A 427 7.24 18.42 4.05
C ARG A 427 8.33 17.53 4.69
N ARG A 428 8.79 16.51 3.98
CA ARG A 428 9.86 15.61 4.44
C ARG A 428 11.21 16.32 4.47
N VAL A 429 11.52 17.15 3.48
CA VAL A 429 12.74 17.97 3.46
C VAL A 429 12.71 19.00 4.58
N LEU A 430 11.63 19.76 4.73
CA LEU A 430 11.50 20.77 5.80
C LEU A 430 11.71 20.15 7.20
N ARG A 431 11.05 19.02 7.47
CA ARG A 431 11.20 18.31 8.74
C ARG A 431 12.62 17.79 8.94
N LEU A 432 13.24 17.24 7.90
CA LEU A 432 14.62 16.76 7.98
C LEU A 432 15.57 17.90 8.34
N MET A 433 15.45 19.05 7.67
CA MET A 433 16.31 20.20 7.94
C MET A 433 16.07 20.78 9.34
N GLU A 434 14.83 20.77 9.82
CA GLU A 434 14.51 21.14 11.21
C GLU A 434 15.18 20.18 12.21
N GLU A 435 15.10 18.87 12.00
CA GLU A 435 15.74 17.88 12.88
C GLU A 435 17.28 18.00 12.85
N VAL A 436 17.87 18.24 11.68
CA VAL A 436 19.32 18.49 11.49
C VAL A 436 19.78 19.73 12.25
N GLU A 437 19.01 20.82 12.21
CA GLU A 437 19.31 22.05 12.97
C GLU A 437 19.14 21.84 14.48
N GLN A 438 18.11 21.12 14.92
CA GLN A 438 17.83 20.86 16.34
C GLN A 438 18.94 20.08 17.03
N VAL A 439 19.60 19.15 16.33
CA VAL A 439 20.70 18.36 16.89
C VAL A 439 22.07 18.98 16.63
N GLU A 440 22.13 20.14 15.97
CA GLU A 440 23.37 20.81 15.57
C GLU A 440 24.33 19.87 14.80
N LEU A 441 23.79 19.07 13.87
CA LEU A 441 24.59 18.11 13.11
C LEU A 441 25.62 18.83 12.24
N ASP A 442 26.89 18.45 12.34
CA ASP A 442 27.94 18.93 11.44
C ASP A 442 27.84 18.19 10.08
N TRP A 443 27.31 18.88 9.05
CA TRP A 443 27.08 18.30 7.73
C TRP A 443 27.60 19.20 6.61
N ASP A 444 28.15 18.57 5.57
CA ASP A 444 28.60 19.26 4.35
C ASP A 444 27.67 18.98 3.17
N ILE A 445 27.22 17.73 3.02
CA ILE A 445 26.32 17.31 1.95
C ILE A 445 25.27 16.31 2.46
N ILE A 446 24.02 16.48 2.03
CA ILE A 446 22.93 15.54 2.30
C ILE A 446 22.30 15.11 0.97
N TYR A 447 22.48 13.86 0.59
CA TYR A 447 21.86 13.30 -0.61
C TYR A 447 20.36 13.08 -0.43
N LEU A 448 19.59 13.64 -1.36
CA LEU A 448 18.14 13.45 -1.49
C LEU A 448 17.81 12.41 -2.56
N GLY A 449 18.66 12.29 -3.58
CA GLY A 449 18.59 11.27 -4.61
C GLY A 449 19.99 10.88 -5.08
N ARG A 450 20.27 9.58 -5.09
CA ARG A 450 21.50 8.98 -5.61
C ARG A 450 21.33 7.49 -5.89
N LYS A 451 22.27 6.90 -6.65
CA LYS A 451 22.40 5.44 -6.79
C LYS A 451 23.30 4.90 -5.69
N LYS A 452 22.71 4.11 -4.78
CA LYS A 452 23.42 3.41 -3.71
C LYS A 452 24.08 2.15 -4.26
N VAL A 453 25.39 1.99 -4.06
CA VAL A 453 26.10 0.77 -4.48
C VAL A 453 26.02 -0.33 -3.42
N ASN A 454 26.20 0.04 -2.14
CA ASN A 454 26.19 -0.89 -1.00
C ASN A 454 25.17 -0.44 0.07
N PRO A 455 23.85 -0.53 -0.18
CA PRO A 455 22.85 0.00 0.74
C PRO A 455 22.88 -0.62 2.15
N GLY A 456 23.43 -1.83 2.31
CA GLY A 456 23.54 -2.52 3.61
C GLY A 456 24.71 -2.06 4.51
N LYS A 457 25.52 -1.08 4.09
CA LYS A 457 26.66 -0.57 4.86
C LYS A 457 26.45 0.82 5.47
N GLU A 458 25.28 1.42 5.27
CA GLU A 458 25.01 2.79 5.67
C GLU A 458 24.44 2.84 7.09
N GLU A 459 25.18 3.47 7.99
CA GLU A 459 24.83 3.57 9.40
C GLU A 459 23.83 4.73 9.64
N PRO A 460 22.75 4.53 10.40
CA PRO A 460 21.83 5.60 10.79
C PRO A 460 22.53 6.72 11.57
N VAL A 461 22.10 7.96 11.36
CA VAL A 461 22.53 9.11 12.16
C VAL A 461 21.74 9.15 13.46
N GLU A 462 22.43 9.19 14.60
CA GLU A 462 21.76 9.27 15.90
C GLU A 462 20.89 10.53 16.00
N ASN A 463 19.69 10.39 16.55
CA ASN A 463 18.74 11.47 16.82
C ASN A 463 18.16 12.23 15.61
N VAL A 464 18.54 11.89 14.37
CA VAL A 464 17.90 12.42 13.15
C VAL A 464 17.19 11.28 12.42
N ARG A 465 15.87 11.39 12.23
CA ARG A 465 15.11 10.30 11.62
C ARG A 465 15.37 10.26 10.12
N ASN A 466 15.37 9.07 9.55
CA ASN A 466 15.46 8.86 8.10
C ASN A 466 16.72 9.47 7.46
N LEU A 467 17.82 9.54 8.22
CA LEU A 467 19.13 10.01 7.75
C LEU A 467 20.19 8.95 8.07
N VAL A 468 21.06 8.66 7.10
CA VAL A 468 22.19 7.72 7.24
C VAL A 468 23.48 8.39 6.80
N THR A 469 24.61 7.90 7.27
CA THR A 469 25.93 8.28 6.74
C THR A 469 26.09 7.73 5.33
N ALA A 470 26.41 8.58 4.36
CA ALA A 470 26.51 8.16 2.96
C ALA A 470 27.73 7.25 2.75
N ASP A 471 27.51 6.10 2.12
CA ASP A 471 28.60 5.26 1.59
C ASP A 471 28.84 5.58 0.11
N TYR A 472 29.67 4.79 -0.56
CA TYR A 472 29.97 4.94 -1.97
C TYR A 472 28.71 4.99 -2.84
N SER A 473 28.67 5.99 -3.72
CA SER A 473 27.50 6.26 -4.55
C SER A 473 27.87 6.76 -5.93
N TYR A 474 26.90 6.62 -6.83
CA TYR A 474 26.93 7.13 -8.20
C TYR A 474 25.62 7.87 -8.50
N TRP A 475 25.53 8.54 -9.64
CA TRP A 475 24.35 9.27 -10.12
C TRP A 475 23.86 10.29 -9.11
N THR A 476 24.55 11.43 -9.05
CA THR A 476 24.24 12.53 -8.13
C THR A 476 23.00 13.31 -8.59
N LEU A 477 21.81 12.76 -8.33
CA LEU A 477 20.54 13.31 -8.80
C LEU A 477 20.10 14.58 -8.04
N SER A 478 20.28 14.59 -6.72
CA SER A 478 19.92 15.74 -5.88
C SER A 478 20.59 15.69 -4.51
N TYR A 479 21.06 16.84 -4.04
CA TYR A 479 21.68 16.99 -2.74
C TYR A 479 21.52 18.41 -2.18
N ALA A 480 21.43 18.51 -0.85
CA ALA A 480 21.67 19.75 -0.13
C ALA A 480 23.17 19.89 0.17
N ILE A 481 23.70 21.11 0.17
CA ILE A 481 25.11 21.41 0.46
C ILE A 481 25.21 22.65 1.35
N SER A 482 26.14 22.62 2.32
CA SER A 482 26.44 23.77 3.18
C SER A 482 27.57 24.64 2.61
N LEU A 483 27.70 25.88 3.09
CA LEU A 483 28.81 26.78 2.74
C LEU A 483 30.17 26.12 2.97
N GLN A 484 30.30 25.44 4.11
CA GLN A 484 31.51 24.71 4.49
C GLN A 484 31.81 23.58 3.50
N GLY A 485 30.78 22.82 3.11
CA GLY A 485 30.89 21.78 2.09
C GLY A 485 31.38 22.34 0.76
N ALA A 486 30.76 23.41 0.26
CA ALA A 486 31.17 24.07 -0.98
C ALA A 486 32.63 24.54 -0.93
N GLN A 487 33.05 25.14 0.18
CA GLN A 487 34.44 25.58 0.37
C GLN A 487 35.43 24.40 0.37
N LYS A 488 35.09 23.29 1.04
CA LYS A 488 35.91 22.06 1.05
C LYS A 488 36.09 21.50 -0.36
N LEU A 489 35.01 21.46 -1.17
CA LEU A 489 35.06 20.98 -2.55
C LEU A 489 35.92 21.86 -3.46
N LEU A 490 35.81 23.19 -3.35
CA LEU A 490 36.63 24.12 -4.15
C LEU A 490 38.11 24.10 -3.75
N ASN A 491 38.41 24.04 -2.45
CA ASN A 491 39.78 23.98 -1.92
C ASN A 491 40.52 22.69 -2.32
N ALA A 492 39.81 21.68 -2.81
CA ALA A 492 40.41 20.48 -3.37
C ALA A 492 41.08 20.71 -4.73
N GLU A 493 40.90 21.89 -5.33
CA GLU A 493 41.39 22.28 -6.66
C GLU A 493 41.00 21.30 -7.77
N PRO A 494 39.70 20.94 -7.88
CA PRO A 494 39.27 19.82 -8.71
C PRO A 494 39.47 20.00 -10.22
N LEU A 495 39.55 21.25 -10.71
CA LEU A 495 39.73 21.50 -12.15
C LEU A 495 41.10 21.00 -12.66
N SER A 496 42.15 21.10 -11.84
CA SER A 496 43.51 20.66 -12.21
C SER A 496 43.71 19.13 -12.22
N LYS A 497 42.69 18.38 -11.80
CA LYS A 497 42.71 16.92 -11.61
C LYS A 497 41.29 16.36 -11.70
N MET A 498 40.62 16.68 -12.79
CA MET A 498 39.20 16.41 -12.99
C MET A 498 38.90 14.93 -13.18
N LEU A 499 37.80 14.52 -12.59
CA LEU A 499 37.09 13.24 -12.74
C LEU A 499 35.58 13.55 -12.67
N PRO A 500 34.66 12.64 -13.05
CA PRO A 500 33.24 12.93 -13.00
C PRO A 500 32.78 13.29 -11.58
N VAL A 501 31.74 14.13 -11.47
CA VAL A 501 31.25 14.60 -10.16
C VAL A 501 30.84 13.44 -9.24
N ASP A 502 30.30 12.38 -9.84
CA ASP A 502 29.91 11.15 -9.17
C ASP A 502 31.09 10.38 -8.55
N GLU A 503 32.30 10.53 -9.09
CA GLU A 503 33.51 9.93 -8.52
C GLU A 503 34.19 10.91 -7.55
N PHE A 504 34.06 12.22 -7.79
CA PHE A 504 34.71 13.25 -6.99
C PHE A 504 34.09 13.39 -5.61
N LEU A 505 32.76 13.44 -5.51
CA LEU A 505 32.10 13.58 -4.21
C LEU A 505 32.48 12.41 -3.27
N PRO A 506 32.40 11.12 -3.66
CA PRO A 506 32.82 10.01 -2.81
C PRO A 506 34.30 9.99 -2.44
N ILE A 507 35.18 10.55 -3.27
CA ILE A 507 36.58 10.75 -2.88
C ILE A 507 36.63 11.74 -1.71
N MET A 508 35.91 12.85 -1.80
CA MET A 508 36.00 13.92 -0.79
C MET A 508 35.45 13.53 0.59
N TYR A 509 34.56 12.53 0.68
CA TYR A 509 34.12 11.94 1.96
C TYR A 509 34.76 10.56 2.25
N ASP A 510 35.87 10.24 1.57
CA ASP A 510 36.74 9.06 1.79
C ASP A 510 36.05 7.69 1.66
N LYS A 511 35.03 7.57 0.80
CA LYS A 511 34.31 6.31 0.53
C LYS A 511 34.52 5.74 -0.88
N HIS A 512 35.29 6.42 -1.71
CA HIS A 512 35.62 5.93 -3.04
C HIS A 512 36.51 4.66 -2.98
N PRO A 513 36.23 3.60 -3.78
CA PRO A 513 36.94 2.32 -3.71
C PRO A 513 38.35 2.35 -4.32
N ASN A 514 38.63 3.27 -5.26
CA ASN A 514 39.94 3.40 -5.89
C ASN A 514 40.90 4.27 -5.05
N GLU A 515 41.91 3.63 -4.44
CA GLU A 515 42.94 4.30 -3.63
C GLU A 515 43.87 5.21 -4.44
N ASP A 516 44.16 4.84 -5.71
CA ASP A 516 45.02 5.66 -6.57
C ASP A 516 44.34 7.01 -6.83
N TYR A 517 43.04 7.01 -7.12
CA TYR A 517 42.28 8.26 -7.32
C TYR A 517 42.26 9.11 -6.04
N LYS A 518 42.02 8.48 -4.89
CA LYS A 518 42.03 9.17 -3.59
C LYS A 518 43.38 9.78 -3.23
N SER A 519 44.48 9.19 -3.67
CA SER A 519 45.84 9.67 -3.37
C SER A 519 46.11 11.10 -3.88
N HIS A 520 45.41 11.52 -4.93
CA HIS A 520 45.50 12.88 -5.48
C HIS A 520 44.74 13.94 -4.66
N PHE A 521 43.95 13.53 -3.66
CA PHE A 521 43.17 14.40 -2.80
C PHE A 521 43.50 14.10 -1.35
N PRO A 522 44.48 14.78 -0.73
CA PRO A 522 44.92 14.46 0.63
C PRO A 522 43.91 14.87 1.71
N ASN A 523 43.09 15.90 1.46
CA ASN A 523 42.08 16.41 2.39
C ASN A 523 40.69 15.89 2.00
N ARG A 524 40.26 14.77 2.59
CA ARG A 524 38.99 14.07 2.30
C ARG A 524 38.10 14.02 3.55
N ASN A 525 37.72 15.20 4.03
CA ASN A 525 37.00 15.38 5.30
C ASN A 525 35.56 15.90 5.11
N LEU A 526 34.97 15.68 3.94
CA LEU A 526 33.58 16.05 3.67
C LEU A 526 32.62 15.16 4.48
N GLN A 527 31.73 15.74 5.25
CA GLN A 527 30.68 15.06 6.03
C GLN A 527 29.45 14.83 5.15
N ALA A 528 29.30 13.60 4.66
CA ALA A 528 28.25 13.23 3.72
C ALA A 528 27.19 12.32 4.35
N PHE A 529 25.93 12.74 4.23
CA PHE A 529 24.76 12.00 4.68
C PHE A 529 23.79 11.74 3.53
N SER A 530 22.80 10.90 3.76
CA SER A 530 21.77 10.56 2.78
C SER A 530 20.45 10.30 3.44
N THR A 531 19.37 10.75 2.80
CA THR A 531 18.02 10.40 3.22
C THR A 531 17.74 8.90 3.04
N HIS A 532 16.97 8.33 3.97
CA HIS A 532 16.55 6.93 3.96
C HIS A 532 15.08 6.80 4.41
N PRO A 533 14.13 6.47 3.52
CA PRO A 533 14.32 6.24 2.09
C PRO A 533 14.60 7.55 1.34
N LEU A 534 15.22 7.44 0.16
CA LEU A 534 15.53 8.56 -0.72
C LEU A 534 14.27 9.35 -1.08
N LEU A 535 14.38 10.67 -1.14
CA LEU A 535 13.27 11.58 -1.46
C LEU A 535 13.16 11.91 -2.95
N VAL A 536 14.23 11.67 -3.70
CA VAL A 536 14.36 11.93 -5.13
C VAL A 536 14.87 10.66 -5.81
N GLN A 537 14.31 10.34 -6.97
CA GLN A 537 14.66 9.18 -7.79
C GLN A 537 14.83 9.59 -9.25
N PRO A 538 15.53 8.80 -10.09
CA PRO A 538 15.58 9.09 -11.51
C PRO A 538 14.21 8.79 -12.16
N CYS A 539 13.88 9.48 -13.24
CA CYS A 539 12.66 9.19 -14.00
C CYS A 539 12.69 7.82 -14.66
N HIS A 540 13.86 7.45 -15.19
CA HIS A 540 14.12 6.19 -15.87
C HIS A 540 15.48 5.65 -15.43
N TYR A 541 15.61 4.33 -15.37
CA TYR A 541 16.85 3.65 -15.02
C TYR A 541 17.59 3.21 -16.29
N ALA A 542 18.91 3.06 -16.18
CA ALA A 542 19.72 2.51 -17.26
C ALA A 542 19.18 1.12 -17.67
N GLY A 543 18.89 0.95 -18.96
CA GLY A 543 18.23 -0.24 -19.51
C GLY A 543 16.74 -0.04 -19.85
N ASP A 544 16.11 1.03 -19.36
CA ASP A 544 14.75 1.38 -19.76
C ASP A 544 14.72 1.84 -21.23
N PRO A 545 13.69 1.49 -22.02
CA PRO A 545 13.58 1.89 -23.43
C PRO A 545 13.57 3.41 -23.66
N GLN A 546 13.28 4.19 -22.63
CA GLN A 546 13.18 5.66 -22.66
C GLN A 546 14.36 6.35 -21.96
N TRP A 547 15.33 5.60 -21.43
CA TRP A 547 16.51 6.16 -20.80
C TRP A 547 17.47 6.76 -21.83
N VAL A 548 17.93 7.99 -21.59
CA VAL A 548 18.89 8.72 -22.45
C VAL A 548 19.85 9.49 -21.56
N SER A 549 21.14 9.12 -21.58
CA SER A 549 22.22 9.85 -20.90
C SER A 549 22.86 10.89 -21.82
N ASP A 550 22.81 12.16 -21.46
CA ASP A 550 23.47 13.27 -22.19
C ASP A 550 24.97 13.39 -21.84
N THR A 551 25.41 12.78 -20.74
CA THR A 551 26.81 12.78 -20.30
C THR A 551 27.58 11.64 -20.98
N GLU A 552 27.09 10.41 -20.85
CA GLU A 552 27.79 9.19 -21.29
C GLU A 552 27.80 8.97 -22.81
N THR A 553 26.89 9.61 -23.56
CA THR A 553 26.76 9.44 -25.02
C THR A 553 27.52 10.50 -25.85
N SER A 554 28.24 11.41 -25.20
CA SER A 554 29.01 12.47 -25.85
C SER A 554 30.40 12.00 -26.31
N THR A 555 31.09 12.82 -27.11
CA THR A 555 32.45 12.50 -27.60
C THR A 555 33.47 12.47 -26.45
N LEU A 556 34.56 11.74 -26.66
CA LEU A 556 35.69 11.72 -25.74
C LEU A 556 36.29 13.13 -25.56
N TRP A 557 36.85 13.41 -24.39
CA TRP A 557 37.33 14.75 -24.03
C TRP A 557 38.44 15.30 -24.96
N ASP A 558 39.20 14.42 -25.60
CA ASP A 558 40.34 14.69 -26.49
C ASP A 558 40.00 14.57 -28.00
N ASP A 559 38.74 14.31 -28.34
CA ASP A 559 38.27 14.22 -29.73
C ASP A 559 37.65 15.53 -30.23
N ASP A 560 38.36 16.19 -31.14
CA ASP A 560 37.97 17.46 -31.77
C ASP A 560 37.32 17.29 -33.16
N SER A 561 37.04 16.06 -33.60
CA SER A 561 36.51 15.78 -34.95
C SER A 561 35.11 16.34 -35.24
N GLY A 562 34.42 16.91 -34.24
CA GLY A 562 33.03 17.39 -34.33
C GLY A 562 32.79 18.90 -34.40
N ALA A 563 33.79 19.79 -34.33
CA ALA A 563 33.54 21.23 -34.22
C ALA A 563 33.76 22.00 -35.55
N MET A 564 32.70 22.61 -36.08
CA MET A 564 32.78 23.71 -37.06
C MET A 564 32.18 24.99 -36.46
N ALA A 565 33.09 25.91 -36.11
CA ALA A 565 33.00 27.37 -36.06
C ALA A 565 31.90 28.08 -35.23
N PHE A 566 32.33 28.89 -34.26
CA PHE A 566 31.58 30.06 -33.80
C PHE A 566 32.48 31.30 -33.76
N LEU A 567 32.10 32.36 -34.48
CA LEU A 567 32.02 33.77 -34.02
C LEU A 567 31.76 34.72 -35.20
N GLY A 568 30.59 35.37 -35.21
CA GLY A 568 30.29 36.48 -36.13
C GLY A 568 28.83 36.95 -36.15
N SER A 569 28.51 37.93 -35.28
CA SER A 569 27.48 38.99 -35.37
C SER A 569 26.06 38.74 -35.93
N ALA A 570 25.08 39.19 -35.14
CA ALA A 570 23.79 39.83 -35.44
C ALA A 570 23.25 39.93 -36.90
N VAL A 571 21.90 39.84 -36.99
CA VAL A 571 20.97 40.38 -38.01
C VAL A 571 20.37 39.39 -39.05
N GLN A 572 19.03 39.27 -38.97
CA GLN A 572 18.02 39.02 -40.03
C GLN A 572 17.82 37.64 -40.72
N ARG A 573 16.55 37.18 -40.56
CA ARG A 573 15.54 36.83 -41.58
C ARG A 573 15.64 35.53 -42.42
N MET A 574 14.53 34.80 -42.30
CA MET A 574 13.60 34.35 -43.36
C MET A 574 13.96 33.16 -44.29
N VAL A 575 13.11 32.12 -44.12
CA VAL A 575 12.17 31.56 -45.11
C VAL A 575 12.61 30.34 -45.95
N SER A 576 11.73 29.33 -45.87
CA SER A 576 11.35 28.30 -46.86
C SER A 576 12.35 27.18 -47.19
N ALA A 577 11.96 25.97 -47.60
CA ALA A 577 10.72 25.17 -47.61
C ALA A 577 11.08 23.84 -48.34
N VAL A 578 10.12 22.89 -48.37
CA VAL A 578 9.97 21.78 -49.35
C VAL A 578 10.73 20.48 -49.00
N ARG A 579 10.07 19.47 -48.39
CA ARG A 579 9.22 18.37 -48.94
C ARG A 579 10.04 17.24 -49.63
N ILE A 580 10.04 16.00 -49.07
CA ILE A 580 9.29 14.75 -49.47
C ILE A 580 9.91 14.06 -50.73
N PRO A 581 9.84 12.71 -51.03
CA PRO A 581 9.19 11.52 -50.40
C PRO A 581 10.00 10.17 -50.34
N LEU A 582 9.47 9.21 -49.56
CA LEU A 582 9.13 7.75 -49.82
C LEU A 582 9.97 6.97 -50.87
N SER A 583 10.41 5.70 -50.75
CA SER A 583 9.92 4.43 -50.14
C SER A 583 10.80 3.27 -50.72
N PRO A 584 10.43 1.96 -50.77
CA PRO A 584 9.88 1.01 -49.80
C PRO A 584 10.64 -0.35 -49.73
N LEU A 585 10.14 -1.25 -48.87
CA LEU A 585 10.05 -2.72 -49.04
C LEU A 585 11.30 -3.59 -48.79
N CYS A 586 11.23 -4.43 -47.74
CA CYS A 586 11.36 -5.87 -47.93
C CYS A 586 10.56 -6.68 -46.89
N ARG A 587 10.03 -7.81 -47.35
CA ARG A 587 9.00 -8.67 -46.76
C ARG A 587 9.56 -9.83 -45.93
N THR A 588 8.78 -10.23 -44.92
CA THR A 588 8.43 -11.60 -44.45
C THR A 588 9.51 -12.62 -44.10
N THR A 589 9.41 -13.23 -42.92
CA THR A 589 8.73 -14.54 -42.74
C THR A 589 8.42 -14.82 -41.26
N ALA A 590 7.19 -15.25 -41.00
CA ALA A 590 6.72 -15.79 -39.74
C ALA A 590 7.13 -17.26 -39.58
N ARG A 591 7.36 -17.70 -38.34
CA ARG A 591 7.22 -19.11 -37.94
C ARG A 591 6.35 -19.19 -36.69
N SER A 592 5.20 -19.79 -36.89
CA SER A 592 4.25 -20.31 -35.92
C SER A 592 4.84 -21.51 -35.16
N TYR A 593 4.62 -21.58 -33.85
CA TYR A 593 4.58 -22.86 -33.13
C TYR A 593 3.23 -23.01 -32.44
N SER A 594 2.57 -24.11 -32.79
CA SER A 594 1.25 -24.53 -32.36
C SER A 594 1.29 -25.23 -31.00
N SER A 595 0.17 -25.10 -30.32
CA SER A 595 -0.27 -25.73 -29.08
C SER A 595 -0.04 -27.24 -28.99
N GLU A 596 0.35 -27.70 -27.81
CA GLU A 596 -0.15 -28.96 -27.26
C GLU A 596 -0.60 -28.77 -25.80
N HIS A 597 -1.84 -29.20 -25.56
CA HIS A 597 -2.54 -29.18 -24.29
C HIS A 597 -1.94 -30.18 -23.29
N THR A 598 -1.60 -29.72 -22.09
CA THR A 598 -1.40 -30.60 -20.93
C THR A 598 -2.44 -30.31 -19.85
N LYS A 599 -3.10 -31.40 -19.47
CA LYS A 599 -4.28 -31.52 -18.61
C LYS A 599 -4.11 -30.83 -17.25
N GLU A 600 -5.11 -30.00 -16.94
CA GLU A 600 -5.43 -29.51 -15.60
C GLU A 600 -5.45 -30.65 -14.58
N LYS A 601 -4.68 -30.49 -13.50
CA LYS A 601 -4.92 -31.17 -12.23
C LYS A 601 -5.23 -30.11 -11.20
N SER A 602 -6.50 -29.72 -11.16
CA SER A 602 -7.12 -28.99 -10.06
C SER A 602 -6.96 -29.78 -8.76
N VAL A 603 -6.22 -29.24 -7.79
CA VAL A 603 -6.21 -29.75 -6.42
C VAL A 603 -7.44 -29.19 -5.71
N PRO A 604 -8.39 -30.02 -5.27
CA PRO A 604 -9.64 -29.55 -4.69
C PRO A 604 -9.43 -29.12 -3.23
N TYR A 605 -9.74 -27.86 -2.91
CA TYR A 605 -9.95 -27.41 -1.52
C TYR A 605 -11.44 -27.26 -1.20
N GLU A 606 -12.27 -28.10 -1.82
CA GLU A 606 -13.63 -28.38 -1.36
C GLU A 606 -13.63 -29.76 -0.73
N LYS A 607 -13.49 -29.82 0.61
CA LYS A 607 -14.12 -30.82 1.51
C LYS A 607 -13.55 -30.75 2.94
N THR A 608 -13.90 -29.70 3.69
CA THR A 608 -14.19 -29.85 5.14
C THR A 608 -15.17 -28.80 5.68
N LEU A 609 -16.23 -28.50 4.93
CA LEU A 609 -17.44 -27.94 5.54
C LEU A 609 -18.57 -28.88 5.20
N LYS A 610 -18.80 -29.86 6.07
CA LYS A 610 -20.13 -30.45 6.17
C LYS A 610 -21.08 -29.29 6.47
N GLN A 611 -21.95 -28.97 5.52
CA GLN A 611 -23.22 -28.33 5.82
C GLN A 611 -24.03 -29.30 6.69
N ASP A 612 -23.79 -29.26 7.99
CA ASP A 612 -24.75 -29.79 8.96
C ASP A 612 -25.63 -28.62 9.37
N GLY A 613 -26.95 -28.82 9.23
CA GLY A 613 -27.98 -27.79 9.36
C GLY A 613 -27.95 -27.02 10.68
N SER A 614 -28.62 -25.86 10.67
CA SER A 614 -28.79 -24.97 11.82
C SER A 614 -29.36 -25.72 13.02
N VAL A 615 -28.50 -26.13 13.95
CA VAL A 615 -28.91 -26.53 15.30
C VAL A 615 -29.05 -25.23 16.09
N SER A 616 -30.29 -24.76 16.25
CA SER A 616 -30.60 -23.57 17.06
C SER A 616 -30.60 -23.95 18.55
N GLY A 617 -29.43 -23.95 19.19
CA GLY A 617 -29.29 -24.15 20.63
C GLY A 617 -27.92 -24.66 21.07
N PRO A 618 -27.64 -24.65 22.38
CA PRO A 618 -26.36 -25.08 22.94
C PRO A 618 -26.12 -26.56 22.67
N THR A 619 -24.85 -26.97 22.48
CA THR A 619 -24.51 -28.37 22.15
C THR A 619 -24.79 -29.36 23.28
N LYS A 620 -24.96 -28.86 24.51
CA LYS A 620 -25.32 -29.62 25.72
C LYS A 620 -26.26 -28.79 26.61
N PRO A 621 -27.12 -29.43 27.43
CA PRO A 621 -27.92 -28.70 28.40
C PRO A 621 -27.05 -27.99 29.43
N LEU A 622 -27.46 -26.80 29.87
CA LEU A 622 -26.73 -26.03 30.88
C LEU A 622 -26.86 -26.71 32.26
N PRO A 623 -25.76 -26.86 33.02
CA PRO A 623 -25.83 -27.27 34.42
C PRO A 623 -26.41 -26.13 35.28
N ARG A 624 -27.02 -26.48 36.42
CA ARG A 624 -27.56 -25.48 37.35
C ARG A 624 -26.47 -24.67 38.07
N SER A 625 -25.33 -25.31 38.34
CA SER A 625 -24.18 -24.69 38.99
C SER A 625 -22.87 -25.29 38.47
N ALA A 626 -21.79 -24.53 38.61
CA ALA A 626 -20.43 -24.94 38.26
C ALA A 626 -19.43 -24.32 39.25
N ASP A 627 -18.33 -25.02 39.54
CA ASP A 627 -17.28 -24.50 40.43
C ASP A 627 -16.51 -23.37 39.74
N VAL A 628 -16.30 -23.50 38.43
CA VAL A 628 -15.64 -22.51 37.58
C VAL A 628 -16.32 -22.48 36.20
N VAL A 629 -16.63 -21.28 35.70
CA VAL A 629 -17.08 -21.07 34.32
C VAL A 629 -16.01 -20.34 33.51
N VAL A 630 -15.44 -21.00 32.52
CA VAL A 630 -14.50 -20.44 31.54
C VAL A 630 -15.28 -19.93 30.33
N ILE A 631 -15.12 -18.66 29.97
CA ILE A 631 -15.87 -18.05 28.87
C ILE A 631 -14.91 -17.78 27.70
N GLY A 632 -15.18 -18.41 26.55
CA GLY A 632 -14.36 -18.36 25.34
C GLY A 632 -13.70 -19.71 25.02
N GLY A 633 -14.02 -20.28 23.88
CA GLY A 633 -13.51 -21.54 23.32
C GLY A 633 -12.32 -21.38 22.37
N GLY A 634 -11.56 -20.29 22.54
CA GLY A 634 -10.25 -20.12 21.89
C GLY A 634 -9.15 -20.92 22.59
N SER A 635 -7.91 -20.75 22.12
CA SER A 635 -6.73 -21.48 22.61
C SER A 635 -6.59 -21.44 24.12
N LEU A 636 -6.59 -20.25 24.73
CA LEU A 636 -6.41 -20.16 26.18
C LEU A 636 -7.57 -20.80 26.94
N GLY A 637 -8.83 -20.55 26.56
CA GLY A 637 -9.97 -21.17 27.24
C GLY A 637 -9.90 -22.70 27.22
N CYS A 638 -9.52 -23.28 26.09
CA CYS A 638 -9.28 -24.72 25.96
C CYS A 638 -8.13 -25.22 26.85
N GLN A 639 -7.05 -24.46 26.96
CA GLN A 639 -5.92 -24.78 27.84
C GLN A 639 -6.31 -24.68 29.31
N THR A 640 -7.00 -23.60 29.72
CA THR A 640 -7.47 -23.40 31.09
C THR A 640 -8.43 -24.49 31.53
N ILE A 641 -9.43 -24.84 30.72
CA ILE A 641 -10.39 -25.91 31.10
C ILE A 641 -9.69 -27.28 31.18
N TYR A 642 -8.72 -27.54 30.30
CA TYR A 642 -7.90 -28.75 30.35
C TYR A 642 -7.07 -28.83 31.63
N HIS A 643 -6.37 -27.76 31.99
CA HIS A 643 -5.54 -27.74 33.19
C HIS A 643 -6.36 -27.77 34.49
N LEU A 644 -7.51 -27.09 34.55
CA LEU A 644 -8.46 -27.20 35.66
C LEU A 644 -8.90 -28.66 35.87
N ALA A 645 -9.30 -29.34 34.79
CA ALA A 645 -9.72 -30.74 34.84
C ALA A 645 -8.56 -31.68 35.22
N LYS A 646 -7.36 -31.44 34.67
CA LYS A 646 -6.14 -32.21 35.00
C LYS A 646 -5.70 -32.03 36.46
N MET A 647 -5.99 -30.88 37.07
CA MET A 647 -5.76 -30.58 38.48
C MET A 647 -6.92 -31.01 39.40
N GLY A 648 -7.93 -31.71 38.88
CA GLY A 648 -9.00 -32.33 39.67
C GLY A 648 -10.29 -31.52 39.79
N ILE A 649 -10.41 -30.37 39.13
CA ILE A 649 -11.67 -29.59 39.08
C ILE A 649 -12.55 -30.17 37.97
N THR A 650 -13.43 -31.10 38.36
CA THR A 650 -14.30 -31.82 37.41
C THR A 650 -15.60 -31.06 37.11
N ASN A 651 -16.11 -30.25 38.03
CA ASN A 651 -17.31 -29.42 37.86
C ASN A 651 -16.98 -28.05 37.22
N ALA A 652 -16.16 -28.05 36.17
CA ALA A 652 -15.82 -26.86 35.40
C ALA A 652 -16.57 -26.85 34.05
N VAL A 653 -17.00 -25.67 33.62
CA VAL A 653 -17.77 -25.48 32.38
C VAL A 653 -17.08 -24.47 31.47
N LEU A 654 -16.85 -24.84 30.21
CA LEU A 654 -16.47 -23.90 29.15
C LEU A 654 -17.71 -23.52 28.34
N LEU A 655 -17.96 -22.22 28.19
CA LEU A 655 -18.99 -21.66 27.31
C LEU A 655 -18.34 -20.98 26.10
N GLU A 656 -18.72 -21.40 24.90
CA GLU A 656 -18.35 -20.78 23.63
C GLU A 656 -19.61 -20.28 22.93
N ARG A 657 -19.58 -19.02 22.48
CA ARG A 657 -20.71 -18.36 21.82
C ARG A 657 -21.09 -19.05 20.53
N ASP A 658 -20.10 -19.43 19.73
CA ASP A 658 -20.25 -20.04 18.42
C ASP A 658 -19.71 -21.47 18.47
N ARG A 659 -18.68 -21.80 17.68
CA ARG A 659 -17.93 -23.07 17.80
C ARG A 659 -16.53 -22.82 18.33
N LEU A 660 -15.89 -23.86 18.85
CA LEU A 660 -14.50 -23.80 19.29
C LEU A 660 -13.63 -23.16 18.22
N THR A 661 -12.70 -22.32 18.63
CA THR A 661 -11.76 -21.55 17.80
C THR A 661 -12.33 -20.41 16.95
N ALA A 662 -13.64 -20.12 17.02
CA ALA A 662 -14.32 -19.13 16.17
C ALA A 662 -13.75 -17.70 16.18
N GLY A 663 -13.03 -17.32 17.24
CA GLY A 663 -12.30 -16.06 17.35
C GLY A 663 -10.95 -16.10 16.63
N THR A 664 -9.91 -15.64 17.30
CA THR A 664 -8.58 -15.53 16.68
C THR A 664 -7.90 -16.89 16.42
N THR A 665 -8.26 -17.93 17.15
CA THR A 665 -7.47 -19.17 17.18
C THR A 665 -7.41 -19.92 15.84
N TRP A 666 -8.50 -19.98 15.06
CA TRP A 666 -8.51 -20.82 13.85
C TRP A 666 -7.58 -20.34 12.72
N HIS A 667 -7.27 -19.04 12.69
CA HIS A 667 -6.52 -18.37 11.62
C HIS A 667 -5.12 -17.88 12.04
N THR A 668 -4.59 -18.34 13.17
CA THR A 668 -3.21 -18.03 13.58
C THR A 668 -2.19 -18.91 12.84
N ALA A 669 -0.95 -18.41 12.71
CA ALA A 669 0.16 -19.18 12.14
C ALA A 669 0.60 -20.37 13.02
N GLY A 670 0.20 -20.42 14.29
CA GLY A 670 0.46 -21.58 15.16
C GLY A 670 1.95 -21.86 15.41
N LEU A 671 2.80 -20.83 15.32
CA LEU A 671 4.25 -20.91 15.56
C LEU A 671 4.54 -20.99 17.06
N LEU A 672 5.52 -21.81 17.46
CA LEU A 672 6.03 -21.87 18.83
C LEU A 672 7.53 -21.60 18.83
N TRP A 673 7.91 -20.55 19.54
CA TRP A 673 9.29 -20.09 19.70
C TRP A 673 9.71 -20.25 21.17
N GLN A 674 10.59 -21.19 21.51
CA GLN A 674 10.90 -21.49 22.92
C GLN A 674 11.75 -20.41 23.60
N LEU A 675 12.57 -19.67 22.84
CA LEU A 675 13.44 -18.64 23.39
C LEU A 675 12.79 -17.25 23.36
N ARG A 676 12.82 -16.61 24.53
CA ARG A 676 12.36 -15.23 24.81
C ARG A 676 13.29 -14.59 25.84
N PRO A 677 13.42 -13.25 25.88
CA PRO A 677 14.26 -12.55 26.86
C PRO A 677 13.59 -12.48 28.24
N SER A 678 13.04 -13.60 28.72
CA SER A 678 12.37 -13.71 30.01
C SER A 678 12.39 -15.15 30.50
N ASP A 679 12.91 -15.34 31.70
CA ASP A 679 12.96 -16.60 32.45
C ASP A 679 11.59 -17.28 32.52
N VAL A 680 10.58 -16.54 32.98
CA VAL A 680 9.21 -17.04 33.13
C VAL A 680 8.61 -17.45 31.78
N GLU A 681 8.78 -16.65 30.71
CA GLU A 681 8.29 -17.01 29.37
C GLU A 681 8.89 -18.30 28.85
N VAL A 682 10.20 -18.48 29.03
CA VAL A 682 10.91 -19.68 28.60
C VAL A 682 10.33 -20.93 29.29
N GLU A 683 10.03 -20.85 30.59
CA GLU A 683 9.39 -21.94 31.31
C GLU A 683 7.94 -22.20 30.87
N LEU A 684 7.16 -21.14 30.64
CA LEU A 684 5.79 -21.25 30.14
C LEU A 684 5.76 -21.91 28.75
N LEU A 685 6.69 -21.53 27.88
CA LEU A 685 6.83 -22.07 26.53
C LEU A 685 7.29 -23.53 26.55
N ALA A 686 8.23 -23.88 27.43
CA ALA A 686 8.63 -25.27 27.64
C ALA A 686 7.44 -26.13 28.07
N HIS A 687 6.56 -25.60 28.94
CA HIS A 687 5.33 -26.30 29.32
C HIS A 687 4.38 -26.46 28.13
N THR A 688 4.09 -25.38 27.39
CA THR A 688 3.24 -25.45 26.19
C THR A 688 3.75 -26.47 25.18
N ARG A 689 5.06 -26.47 24.92
CA ARG A 689 5.70 -27.40 24.00
C ARG A 689 5.47 -28.84 24.45
N ASN A 690 5.70 -29.17 25.72
CA ASN A 690 5.50 -30.53 26.24
C ASN A 690 4.04 -30.99 26.16
N VAL A 691 3.09 -30.10 26.47
CA VAL A 691 1.66 -30.41 26.36
C VAL A 691 1.29 -30.81 24.93
N ILE A 692 1.78 -30.04 23.96
CA ILE A 692 1.38 -30.18 22.55
C ILE A 692 2.14 -31.30 21.85
N SER A 693 3.43 -31.46 22.13
CA SER A 693 4.26 -32.48 21.45
C SER A 693 4.19 -33.86 22.10
N LYS A 694 3.64 -33.99 23.31
CA LYS A 694 3.70 -35.23 24.09
C LYS A 694 2.43 -35.51 24.88
N ASP A 695 2.13 -34.69 25.90
CA ASP A 695 1.11 -35.06 26.91
C ASP A 695 -0.27 -35.32 26.30
N LEU A 696 -0.71 -34.47 25.37
CA LEU A 696 -2.04 -34.62 24.76
C LEU A 696 -2.17 -35.89 23.92
N GLU A 697 -1.13 -36.27 23.18
CA GLU A 697 -1.14 -37.50 22.40
C GLU A 697 -1.10 -38.73 23.32
N GLU A 698 -0.29 -38.71 24.37
CA GLU A 698 -0.25 -39.79 25.38
C GLU A 698 -1.59 -39.93 26.13
N GLU A 699 -2.27 -38.81 26.42
CA GLU A 699 -3.53 -38.82 27.17
C GLU A 699 -4.77 -39.14 26.33
N THR A 700 -4.77 -38.81 25.04
CA THR A 700 -5.96 -38.91 24.18
C THR A 700 -5.82 -39.85 22.99
N GLY A 701 -4.60 -40.23 22.62
CA GLY A 701 -4.29 -40.96 21.39
C GLY A 701 -4.48 -40.12 20.11
N LEU A 702 -4.63 -38.79 20.23
CA LEU A 702 -4.86 -37.89 19.09
C LEU A 702 -3.63 -37.01 18.87
N HIS A 703 -3.15 -36.99 17.63
CA HIS A 703 -2.05 -36.10 17.23
C HIS A 703 -2.52 -34.63 17.21
N THR A 704 -1.71 -33.73 17.76
CA THR A 704 -2.01 -32.29 17.88
C THR A 704 -1.68 -31.48 16.61
N GLY A 705 -1.11 -32.13 15.61
CA GLY A 705 -0.58 -31.47 14.42
C GLY A 705 0.77 -30.79 14.66
N TRP A 706 1.49 -31.17 15.72
CA TRP A 706 2.85 -30.68 15.99
C TRP A 706 3.81 -31.08 14.88
N ILE A 707 4.50 -30.10 14.30
CA ILE A 707 5.55 -30.28 13.31
C ILE A 707 6.80 -29.61 13.88
N GLN A 708 7.79 -30.42 14.21
CA GLN A 708 9.09 -29.96 14.73
C GLN A 708 10.07 -29.72 13.57
N ASN A 709 9.86 -28.66 12.81
CA ASN A 709 10.76 -28.25 11.73
C ASN A 709 11.82 -27.22 12.16
N GLY A 710 11.81 -26.80 13.42
CA GLY A 710 12.76 -25.83 13.98
C GLY A 710 12.35 -24.38 13.77
N GLY A 711 13.08 -23.50 14.46
CA GLY A 711 12.91 -22.05 14.42
C GLY A 711 14.24 -21.35 14.18
N LEU A 712 14.27 -20.37 13.28
CA LEU A 712 15.46 -19.66 12.84
C LEU A 712 15.25 -18.16 13.01
N PHE A 713 16.01 -17.56 13.91
CA PHE A 713 15.98 -16.14 14.23
C PHE A 713 17.08 -15.42 13.44
N ILE A 714 16.72 -14.38 12.70
CA ILE A 714 17.62 -13.70 11.76
C ILE A 714 18.28 -12.48 12.40
N ALA A 715 19.60 -12.33 12.21
CA ALA A 715 20.38 -11.18 12.67
C ALA A 715 21.09 -10.50 11.50
N SER A 716 20.52 -9.39 11.04
CA SER A 716 21.05 -8.56 9.95
C SER A 716 21.99 -7.46 10.47
N ASN A 717 22.17 -7.37 11.79
CA ASN A 717 23.11 -6.47 12.45
C ASN A 717 23.79 -7.16 13.65
N LYS A 718 24.88 -6.55 14.14
CA LYS A 718 25.69 -7.11 15.25
C LYS A 718 24.94 -7.11 16.58
N GLN A 719 24.17 -6.07 16.85
CA GLN A 719 23.41 -5.90 18.08
C GLN A 719 22.38 -7.03 18.23
N ARG A 720 21.70 -7.37 17.13
CA ARG A 720 20.77 -8.50 17.05
C ARG A 720 21.46 -9.84 17.27
N LEU A 721 22.65 -10.02 16.67
CA LEU A 721 23.42 -11.23 16.88
C LEU A 721 23.85 -11.38 18.36
N ASP A 722 24.24 -10.29 19.00
CA ASP A 722 24.60 -10.29 20.42
C ASP A 722 23.39 -10.54 21.34
N GLU A 723 22.22 -9.98 21.01
CA GLU A 723 20.94 -10.34 21.64
C GLU A 723 20.69 -11.85 21.54
N TYR A 724 20.90 -12.45 20.38
CA TYR A 724 20.70 -13.88 20.18
C TYR A 724 21.73 -14.77 20.88
N LYS A 725 22.99 -14.33 20.99
CA LYS A 725 23.99 -15.03 21.84
C LYS A 725 23.56 -15.02 23.31
N ARG A 726 22.96 -13.92 23.77
CA ARG A 726 22.38 -13.83 25.12
C ARG A 726 21.18 -14.77 25.28
N LEU A 727 20.27 -14.83 24.29
CA LEU A 727 19.16 -15.79 24.29
C LEU A 727 19.64 -17.24 24.27
N MET A 728 20.68 -17.58 23.50
CA MET A 728 21.29 -18.91 23.51
C MET A 728 21.86 -19.25 24.89
N SER A 729 22.48 -18.27 25.57
CA SER A 729 23.01 -18.46 26.93
C SER A 729 21.90 -18.73 27.93
N LEU A 730 20.76 -18.04 27.81
CA LEU A 730 19.54 -18.32 28.58
C LEU A 730 19.01 -19.73 28.27
N GLY A 731 18.95 -20.10 26.99
CA GLY A 731 18.54 -21.43 26.55
C GLY A 731 19.36 -22.55 27.20
N LYS A 732 20.68 -22.37 27.34
CA LYS A 732 21.55 -23.34 28.04
C LYS A 732 21.16 -23.55 29.50
N VAL A 733 20.76 -22.49 30.21
CA VAL A 733 20.32 -22.58 31.62
C VAL A 733 19.03 -23.40 31.74
N TYR A 734 18.10 -23.22 30.79
CA TYR A 734 16.81 -23.91 30.77
C TYR A 734 16.82 -25.24 29.99
N GLY A 735 17.98 -25.69 29.51
CA GLY A 735 18.11 -26.95 28.76
C GLY A 735 17.50 -26.93 27.36
N ILE A 736 17.33 -25.75 26.75
CA ILE A 736 16.85 -25.56 25.38
C ILE A 736 18.04 -25.60 24.42
N GLU A 737 18.06 -26.65 23.62
CA GLU A 737 19.02 -26.84 22.54
C GLU A 737 18.90 -25.72 21.50
N SER A 738 19.99 -25.00 21.28
CA SER A 738 20.05 -23.88 20.35
C SER A 738 21.49 -23.63 19.88
N TYR A 739 21.63 -23.09 18.68
CA TYR A 739 22.90 -22.88 17.99
C TYR A 739 22.93 -21.50 17.36
N VAL A 740 24.00 -20.73 17.60
CA VAL A 740 24.29 -19.54 16.80
C VAL A 740 25.05 -20.01 15.56
N LEU A 741 24.48 -19.81 14.39
CA LEU A 741 25.02 -20.24 13.11
C LEU A 741 25.65 -19.06 12.36
N SER A 742 26.76 -19.32 11.69
CA SER A 742 27.33 -18.43 10.68
C SER A 742 26.42 -18.35 9.43
N PRO A 743 26.54 -17.30 8.60
CA PRO A 743 25.80 -17.21 7.34
C PRO A 743 25.96 -18.44 6.43
N ALA A 744 27.15 -19.06 6.40
CA ALA A 744 27.40 -20.28 5.63
C ALA A 744 26.61 -21.47 6.18
N GLU A 745 26.64 -21.70 7.49
CA GLU A 745 25.86 -22.77 8.14
C GLU A 745 24.35 -22.52 8.02
N THR A 746 23.93 -21.26 8.06
CA THR A 746 22.54 -20.86 7.78
C THR A 746 22.14 -21.21 6.35
N LYS A 747 23.01 -20.98 5.37
CA LYS A 747 22.76 -21.32 3.97
C LYS A 747 22.68 -22.82 3.75
N ASP A 748 23.51 -23.61 4.46
CA ASP A 748 23.44 -25.07 4.42
C ASP A 748 22.12 -25.59 5.01
N LEU A 749 21.65 -24.98 6.10
CA LEU A 749 20.37 -25.33 6.74
C LEU A 749 19.16 -24.84 5.95
N TYR A 750 19.24 -23.66 5.34
CA TYR A 750 18.16 -23.01 4.57
C TYR A 750 18.70 -22.53 3.20
N PRO A 751 18.86 -23.44 2.21
CA PRO A 751 19.48 -23.12 0.92
C PRO A 751 18.82 -21.99 0.12
N LEU A 752 17.50 -21.81 0.26
CA LEU A 752 16.76 -20.76 -0.43
C LEU A 752 16.90 -19.38 0.23
N MET A 753 17.50 -19.29 1.41
CA MET A 753 17.63 -18.04 2.15
C MET A 753 18.75 -17.18 1.57
N ASN A 754 18.51 -15.89 1.40
CA ASN A 754 19.59 -14.92 1.22
C ASN A 754 20.32 -14.75 2.56
N VAL A 755 21.64 -14.94 2.55
CA VAL A 755 22.49 -14.81 3.75
C VAL A 755 23.53 -13.72 3.61
N ASP A 756 23.54 -12.99 2.49
CA ASP A 756 24.63 -12.08 2.12
C ASP A 756 24.72 -10.86 3.05
N ASP A 757 23.59 -10.47 3.63
CA ASP A 757 23.46 -9.35 4.58
C ASP A 757 23.31 -9.81 6.04
N LEU A 758 23.57 -11.09 6.32
CA LEU A 758 23.45 -11.65 7.67
C LEU A 758 24.80 -11.64 8.39
N TYR A 759 24.76 -11.28 9.67
CA TYR A 759 25.89 -11.52 10.59
C TYR A 759 25.86 -12.92 11.19
N GLY A 760 24.67 -13.54 11.24
CA GLY A 760 24.45 -14.89 11.71
C GLY A 760 22.98 -15.13 12.01
N THR A 761 22.66 -16.29 12.55
CA THR A 761 21.31 -16.64 12.97
C THR A 761 21.33 -17.40 14.30
N LEU A 762 20.19 -17.43 14.99
CA LEU A 762 19.98 -18.34 16.12
C LEU A 762 18.99 -19.41 15.70
N TYR A 763 19.44 -20.66 15.68
CA TYR A 763 18.66 -21.82 15.32
C TYR A 763 18.25 -22.62 16.56
N VAL A 764 16.97 -22.94 16.67
CA VAL A 764 16.36 -23.74 17.74
C VAL A 764 15.68 -24.96 17.12
N PRO A 765 16.32 -26.14 17.10
CA PRO A 765 15.82 -27.30 16.35
C PRO A 765 14.48 -27.85 16.84
N LYS A 766 14.17 -27.63 18.12
CA LYS A 766 12.96 -28.16 18.78
C LYS A 766 11.76 -27.21 18.73
N ASP A 767 11.91 -26.06 18.10
CA ASP A 767 10.79 -25.17 17.77
C ASP A 767 9.97 -25.75 16.61
N GLY A 768 8.82 -25.15 16.32
CA GLY A 768 7.94 -25.69 15.30
C GLY A 768 6.59 -24.99 15.17
N THR A 769 5.65 -25.71 14.57
CA THR A 769 4.26 -25.26 14.40
C THR A 769 3.29 -26.32 14.89
N MET A 770 2.14 -25.88 15.40
CA MET A 770 1.02 -26.73 15.78
C MET A 770 -0.21 -26.40 14.92
N ASP A 771 -1.13 -27.36 14.80
CA ASP A 771 -2.45 -27.10 14.23
C ASP A 771 -3.38 -26.46 15.29
N PRO A 772 -3.84 -25.21 15.11
CA PRO A 772 -4.63 -24.52 16.13
C PRO A 772 -5.95 -25.21 16.45
N ALA A 773 -6.69 -25.64 15.42
CA ALA A 773 -8.01 -26.26 15.57
C ALA A 773 -7.91 -27.67 16.17
N GLY A 774 -6.97 -28.48 15.66
CA GLY A 774 -6.67 -29.80 16.20
C GLY A 774 -6.26 -29.75 17.67
N THR A 775 -5.36 -28.82 18.03
CA THR A 775 -4.91 -28.65 19.41
C THR A 775 -6.06 -28.34 20.37
N CYS A 776 -6.93 -27.37 20.04
CA CYS A 776 -8.08 -27.02 20.87
C CYS A 776 -9.09 -28.17 21.02
N THR A 777 -9.31 -28.91 19.94
CA THR A 777 -10.18 -30.10 19.93
C THR A 777 -9.63 -31.19 20.85
N THR A 778 -8.33 -31.45 20.82
CA THR A 778 -7.70 -32.47 21.66
C THR A 778 -7.70 -32.06 23.14
N LEU A 779 -7.43 -30.79 23.45
CA LEU A 779 -7.51 -30.24 24.81
C LEU A 779 -8.90 -30.40 25.43
N THR A 780 -9.94 -29.98 24.69
CA THR A 780 -11.33 -30.06 25.17
C THR A 780 -11.80 -31.50 25.33
N ARG A 781 -11.37 -32.42 24.46
CA ARG A 781 -11.61 -33.88 24.64
C ARG A 781 -10.93 -34.41 25.90
N ALA A 782 -9.66 -34.05 26.13
CA ALA A 782 -8.92 -34.46 27.31
C ALA A 782 -9.57 -33.93 28.60
N ALA A 783 -10.05 -32.68 28.58
CA ALA A 783 -10.78 -32.05 29.67
C ALA A 783 -12.12 -32.76 29.94
N SER A 784 -12.91 -33.03 28.90
CA SER A 784 -14.19 -33.74 29.03
C SER A 784 -14.04 -35.19 29.48
N ALA A 785 -12.98 -35.89 29.09
CA ALA A 785 -12.66 -37.21 29.62
C ALA A 785 -12.40 -37.20 31.14
N ARG A 786 -12.08 -36.03 31.72
CA ARG A 786 -11.88 -35.80 33.15
C ARG A 786 -13.09 -35.15 33.84
N GLY A 787 -14.22 -35.03 33.16
CA GLY A 787 -15.48 -34.55 33.74
C GLY A 787 -15.86 -33.10 33.42
N ALA A 788 -14.96 -32.30 32.83
CA ALA A 788 -15.29 -30.93 32.47
C ALA A 788 -16.32 -30.86 31.32
N THR A 789 -17.20 -29.88 31.38
CA THR A 789 -18.27 -29.71 30.38
C THR A 789 -17.93 -28.60 29.40
N VAL A 790 -17.90 -28.91 28.10
CA VAL A 790 -17.73 -27.92 27.03
C VAL A 790 -19.06 -27.75 26.31
N ILE A 791 -19.54 -26.50 26.22
CA ILE A 791 -20.82 -26.11 25.61
C ILE A 791 -20.56 -25.04 24.56
N GLU A 792 -20.82 -25.37 23.30
CA GLU A 792 -20.77 -24.47 22.13
C GLU A 792 -22.18 -23.95 21.82
N ASN A 793 -22.28 -22.93 20.96
CA ASN A 793 -23.51 -22.20 20.61
C ASN A 793 -24.23 -21.62 21.84
N CYS A 794 -23.47 -21.14 22.83
CA CYS A 794 -23.98 -20.65 24.10
C CYS A 794 -23.36 -19.28 24.46
N PRO A 795 -23.88 -18.18 23.89
CA PRO A 795 -23.43 -16.83 24.23
C PRO A 795 -23.68 -16.52 25.71
N VAL A 796 -22.68 -15.92 26.36
CA VAL A 796 -22.88 -15.24 27.65
C VAL A 796 -23.44 -13.84 27.41
N THR A 797 -24.50 -13.49 28.14
CA THR A 797 -25.19 -12.21 28.02
C THR A 797 -25.12 -11.36 29.27
N GLY A 798 -24.68 -11.92 30.40
CA GLY A 798 -24.57 -11.19 31.66
C GLY A 798 -23.77 -11.94 32.72
N ILE A 799 -23.26 -11.20 33.70
CA ILE A 799 -22.52 -11.74 34.84
C ILE A 799 -23.13 -11.15 36.11
N GLN A 800 -23.76 -12.00 36.93
CA GLN A 800 -24.32 -11.56 38.19
C GLN A 800 -23.22 -11.42 39.23
N VAL A 801 -23.15 -10.23 39.82
CA VAL A 801 -22.25 -9.91 40.94
C VAL A 801 -23.09 -9.65 42.19
N ARG A 802 -22.64 -10.17 43.33
CA ARG A 802 -23.20 -9.86 44.64
C ARG A 802 -22.20 -9.07 45.47
N THR A 803 -22.70 -8.19 46.32
CA THR A 803 -21.86 -7.47 47.30
C THR A 803 -22.07 -8.13 48.66
N ASP A 804 -20.99 -8.47 49.36
CA ASP A 804 -21.08 -8.99 50.72
C ASP A 804 -21.19 -7.87 51.77
N ASP A 805 -21.36 -8.25 53.04
CA ASP A 805 -21.57 -7.31 54.15
C ASP A 805 -20.38 -6.36 54.38
N LEU A 806 -19.21 -6.67 53.83
CA LEU A 806 -18.00 -5.83 53.89
C LEU A 806 -17.85 -4.93 52.66
N GLY A 807 -18.84 -4.90 51.76
CA GLY A 807 -18.80 -4.11 50.54
C GLY A 807 -17.99 -4.74 49.40
N VAL A 808 -17.55 -6.00 49.54
CA VAL A 808 -16.75 -6.67 48.51
C VAL A 808 -17.65 -7.28 47.45
N LYS A 809 -17.43 -6.88 46.19
CA LYS A 809 -18.10 -7.46 45.03
C LYS A 809 -17.53 -8.85 44.71
N LYS A 810 -18.40 -9.83 44.49
CA LYS A 810 -18.05 -11.22 44.18
C LYS A 810 -18.94 -11.78 43.06
N VAL A 811 -18.37 -12.61 42.19
CA VAL A 811 -19.14 -13.36 41.19
C VAL A 811 -20.19 -14.24 41.89
N LYS A 812 -21.38 -14.33 41.28
CA LYS A 812 -22.50 -15.15 41.74
C LYS A 812 -22.98 -16.13 40.67
N ALA A 813 -23.13 -15.68 39.42
CA ALA A 813 -23.66 -16.50 38.34
C ALA A 813 -23.31 -15.93 36.95
N VAL A 814 -23.39 -16.79 35.93
CA VAL A 814 -23.28 -16.43 34.51
C VAL A 814 -24.65 -16.59 33.85
N GLU A 815 -25.07 -15.58 33.09
CA GLU A 815 -26.35 -15.55 32.37
C GLU A 815 -26.14 -15.83 30.88
N THR A 816 -27.04 -16.63 30.32
CA THR A 816 -27.11 -16.93 28.89
C THR A 816 -28.58 -16.86 28.43
N PRO A 817 -28.86 -16.79 27.13
CA PRO A 817 -30.23 -16.91 26.61
C PRO A 817 -30.91 -18.24 26.93
N HIS A 818 -30.15 -19.25 27.36
CA HIS A 818 -30.61 -20.61 27.61
C HIS A 818 -30.72 -20.95 29.11
N GLY A 819 -30.45 -20.00 30.00
CA GLY A 819 -30.49 -20.17 31.44
C GLY A 819 -29.29 -19.56 32.16
N THR A 820 -29.28 -19.72 33.48
CA THR A 820 -28.26 -19.17 34.37
C THR A 820 -27.47 -20.30 35.03
N ILE A 821 -26.15 -20.17 35.10
CA ILE A 821 -25.27 -21.10 35.81
C ILE A 821 -24.76 -20.40 37.06
N GLU A 822 -25.11 -20.89 38.25
CA GLU A 822 -24.56 -20.38 39.50
C GLU A 822 -23.09 -20.79 39.63
N THR A 823 -22.22 -19.82 39.91
CA THR A 823 -20.79 -20.11 40.04
C THR A 823 -20.09 -19.07 40.92
N PRO A 824 -19.11 -19.47 41.75
CA PRO A 824 -18.29 -18.53 42.49
C PRO A 824 -17.14 -17.95 41.65
N CYS A 825 -16.86 -18.50 40.45
CA CYS A 825 -15.67 -18.18 39.68
C CYS A 825 -15.96 -18.12 38.17
N VAL A 826 -15.54 -17.02 37.54
CA VAL A 826 -15.59 -16.80 36.09
C VAL A 826 -14.19 -16.51 35.58
N VAL A 827 -13.82 -17.13 34.46
CA VAL A 827 -12.55 -16.88 33.76
C VAL A 827 -12.84 -16.29 32.38
N ASN A 828 -12.44 -15.05 32.17
CA ASN A 828 -12.60 -14.31 30.93
C ASN A 828 -11.46 -14.66 29.95
N CYS A 829 -11.73 -15.60 29.06
CA CYS A 829 -10.85 -16.02 27.97
C CYS A 829 -11.41 -15.61 26.59
N ALA A 830 -12.19 -14.52 26.54
CA ALA A 830 -12.97 -14.13 25.36
C ALA A 830 -12.18 -13.38 24.27
N GLY A 831 -10.84 -13.46 24.25
CA GLY A 831 -9.99 -12.84 23.24
C GLY A 831 -10.25 -11.33 23.09
N VAL A 832 -10.49 -10.88 21.86
CA VAL A 832 -10.83 -9.47 21.55
C VAL A 832 -12.15 -8.99 22.16
N TRP A 833 -13.05 -9.90 22.56
CA TRP A 833 -14.30 -9.55 23.26
C TRP A 833 -14.15 -9.46 24.78
N ALA A 834 -12.95 -9.65 25.33
CA ALA A 834 -12.77 -9.70 26.78
C ALA A 834 -13.13 -8.39 27.48
N SER A 835 -12.94 -7.22 26.86
CA SER A 835 -13.37 -5.93 27.43
C SER A 835 -14.88 -5.84 27.60
N LYS A 836 -15.64 -6.24 26.56
CA LYS A 836 -17.10 -6.30 26.61
C LYS A 836 -17.62 -7.27 27.68
N LEU A 837 -16.95 -8.41 27.86
CA LEU A 837 -17.30 -9.35 28.93
C LEU A 837 -16.96 -8.79 30.32
N GLY A 838 -15.85 -8.05 30.44
CA GLY A 838 -15.47 -7.34 31.67
C GLY A 838 -16.51 -6.31 32.09
N GLU A 839 -17.03 -5.54 31.14
CA GLU A 839 -18.10 -4.55 31.37
C GLU A 839 -19.35 -5.16 32.03
N MET A 840 -19.73 -6.39 31.64
CA MET A 840 -20.87 -7.11 32.24
C MET A 840 -20.70 -7.36 33.74
N ALA A 841 -19.46 -7.45 34.23
CA ALA A 841 -19.12 -7.62 35.64
C ALA A 841 -18.69 -6.31 36.32
N GLY A 842 -18.52 -5.22 35.57
CA GLY A 842 -17.93 -3.97 36.05
C GLY A 842 -16.41 -4.03 36.26
N VAL A 843 -15.71 -4.85 35.47
CA VAL A 843 -14.24 -5.03 35.46
C VAL A 843 -13.65 -4.35 34.23
N LYS A 844 -12.55 -3.61 34.43
CA LYS A 844 -11.85 -2.91 33.34
C LYS A 844 -10.76 -3.81 32.74
N VAL A 845 -10.77 -3.98 31.42
CA VAL A 845 -9.81 -4.84 30.70
C VAL A 845 -9.02 -3.98 29.69
N PRO A 846 -7.76 -3.62 30.00
CA PRO A 846 -6.97 -2.69 29.18
C PRO A 846 -6.31 -3.39 27.98
N LEU A 847 -7.11 -3.73 26.97
CA LEU A 847 -6.64 -4.24 25.68
C LEU A 847 -7.33 -3.51 24.52
N ILE A 848 -6.75 -3.62 23.33
CA ILE A 848 -7.32 -3.10 22.09
C ILE A 848 -7.26 -4.16 20.98
N ALA A 849 -8.22 -4.15 20.06
CA ALA A 849 -8.21 -5.02 18.91
C ALA A 849 -7.52 -4.35 17.71
N MET A 850 -6.64 -5.08 17.03
CA MET A 850 -5.98 -4.66 15.80
C MET A 850 -6.10 -5.74 14.73
N HIS A 851 -6.01 -5.35 13.47
CA HIS A 851 -5.84 -6.29 12.37
C HIS A 851 -4.41 -6.84 12.41
N HIS A 852 -4.27 -8.14 12.19
CA HIS A 852 -2.98 -8.78 11.94
C HIS A 852 -3.10 -9.71 10.75
N ALA A 853 -2.08 -9.72 9.90
CA ALA A 853 -2.15 -10.37 8.61
C ALA A 853 -0.93 -11.22 8.25
N TYR A 854 -1.20 -12.22 7.42
CA TYR A 854 -0.21 -12.94 6.63
C TYR A 854 -0.79 -13.37 5.28
N VAL A 855 0.07 -13.62 4.32
CA VAL A 855 -0.27 -14.19 3.01
C VAL A 855 0.27 -15.60 2.92
N VAL A 856 -0.45 -16.47 2.24
CA VAL A 856 0.01 -17.82 1.91
C VAL A 856 0.40 -17.83 0.44
N THR A 857 1.63 -18.22 0.16
CA THR A 857 2.16 -18.27 -1.20
C THR A 857 1.63 -19.46 -1.97
N GLU A 858 1.83 -19.44 -3.28
CA GLU A 858 1.85 -20.65 -4.09
C GLU A 858 3.09 -21.50 -3.80
N ARG A 859 3.21 -22.64 -4.48
CA ARG A 859 4.33 -23.56 -4.33
C ARG A 859 5.65 -22.86 -4.69
N ILE A 860 6.68 -23.05 -3.86
CA ILE A 860 8.05 -22.62 -4.13
C ILE A 860 8.92 -23.87 -4.32
N GLU A 861 9.63 -23.94 -5.44
CA GLU A 861 10.51 -25.08 -5.71
C GLU A 861 11.67 -25.12 -4.70
N GLY A 862 11.89 -26.29 -4.08
CA GLY A 862 12.95 -26.50 -3.08
C GLY A 862 12.57 -26.11 -1.64
N ILE A 863 11.40 -25.52 -1.38
CA ILE A 863 10.98 -25.19 -0.02
C ILE A 863 10.36 -26.42 0.68
N GLN A 864 11.17 -27.21 1.38
CA GLN A 864 10.68 -28.36 2.16
C GLN A 864 11.58 -28.60 3.37
N ASN A 865 10.97 -28.99 4.50
CA ASN A 865 11.66 -29.33 5.76
C ASN A 865 12.61 -28.23 6.30
N MET A 866 12.36 -26.98 5.95
CA MET A 866 13.11 -25.83 6.46
C MET A 866 12.55 -25.34 7.80
N PRO A 867 13.38 -24.75 8.67
CA PRO A 867 12.92 -24.05 9.86
C PRO A 867 11.96 -22.90 9.55
N ASN A 868 11.05 -22.61 10.48
CA ASN A 868 10.29 -21.36 10.42
C ASN A 868 11.23 -20.19 10.71
N VAL A 869 11.02 -19.06 10.03
CA VAL A 869 11.90 -17.89 10.11
C VAL A 869 11.22 -16.79 10.90
N ARG A 870 11.99 -16.13 11.77
CA ARG A 870 11.61 -14.88 12.42
C ARG A 870 12.71 -13.85 12.21
N ASP A 871 12.39 -12.81 11.48
CA ASP A 871 13.27 -11.69 11.19
C ASP A 871 12.73 -10.42 11.84
N HIS A 872 13.31 -10.08 12.99
CA HIS A 872 12.91 -8.90 13.75
C HIS A 872 13.44 -7.61 13.12
N ASP A 873 14.46 -7.66 12.27
CA ASP A 873 15.04 -6.47 11.65
C ASP A 873 14.21 -6.04 10.44
N ALA A 874 13.58 -6.99 9.75
CA ALA A 874 12.64 -6.75 8.65
C ALA A 874 11.15 -6.86 9.06
N SER A 875 10.86 -6.97 10.37
CA SER A 875 9.50 -7.14 10.93
C SER A 875 8.65 -8.24 10.28
N VAL A 876 9.28 -9.34 9.83
CA VAL A 876 8.62 -10.41 9.08
C VAL A 876 8.87 -11.79 9.71
N TYR A 877 7.90 -12.68 9.56
CA TYR A 877 8.03 -14.10 9.88
C TYR A 877 7.59 -14.95 8.70
N LEU A 878 8.28 -16.09 8.52
CA LEU A 878 7.98 -17.07 7.47
C LEU A 878 7.66 -18.40 8.15
N ARG A 879 6.45 -18.89 7.96
CA ARG A 879 6.05 -20.23 8.39
C ARG A 879 6.04 -21.16 7.19
N LEU A 880 6.68 -22.31 7.34
CA LEU A 880 6.63 -23.36 6.33
C LEU A 880 5.27 -24.08 6.35
N GLN A 881 4.67 -24.24 5.19
CA GLN A 881 3.43 -24.99 5.00
C GLN A 881 3.55 -25.93 3.80
N GLY A 882 4.12 -27.10 4.01
CA GLY A 882 4.38 -28.07 2.95
C GLY A 882 5.40 -27.52 1.95
N ASP A 883 4.98 -27.25 0.73
CA ASP A 883 5.78 -26.63 -0.34
C ASP A 883 5.45 -25.14 -0.57
N ALA A 884 4.80 -24.48 0.39
CA ALA A 884 4.48 -23.06 0.38
C ALA A 884 4.94 -22.36 1.67
N LEU A 885 4.93 -21.02 1.68
CA LEU A 885 5.21 -20.19 2.85
C LEU A 885 3.97 -19.39 3.25
N SER A 886 3.72 -19.30 4.55
CA SER A 886 2.94 -18.19 5.10
C SER A 886 3.90 -17.07 5.48
N VAL A 887 3.74 -15.90 4.86
CA VAL A 887 4.54 -14.70 5.06
C VAL A 887 3.68 -13.72 5.84
N GLY A 888 4.06 -13.33 7.04
CA GLY A 888 3.35 -12.34 7.86
C GLY A 888 4.31 -11.38 8.53
N GLY A 889 3.81 -10.27 9.05
CA GLY A 889 4.66 -9.26 9.66
C GLY A 889 3.91 -8.34 10.61
N TYR A 890 4.65 -7.43 11.25
CA TYR A 890 4.14 -6.43 12.18
C TYR A 890 4.47 -5.04 11.66
N GLU A 891 3.46 -4.37 11.08
CA GLU A 891 3.60 -3.04 10.50
C GLU A 891 3.71 -1.92 11.52
N GLN A 892 4.35 -0.81 11.15
CA GLN A 892 4.38 0.39 11.99
C GLN A 892 3.02 1.11 12.11
N ASN A 893 2.08 0.80 11.21
CA ASN A 893 0.77 1.47 11.11
C ASN A 893 -0.39 0.46 11.12
N PRO A 894 -0.58 -0.31 12.22
CA PRO A 894 -1.65 -1.28 12.32
C PRO A 894 -3.03 -0.63 12.20
N ILE A 895 -3.99 -1.39 11.67
CA ILE A 895 -5.39 -0.98 11.61
C ILE A 895 -6.06 -1.36 12.92
N PHE A 896 -6.57 -0.36 13.65
CA PHE A 896 -7.35 -0.58 14.86
C PHE A 896 -8.77 -1.01 14.52
N TRP A 897 -9.31 -1.96 15.28
CA TRP A 897 -10.70 -2.38 15.20
C TRP A 897 -11.49 -1.80 16.37
N ASP A 898 -12.00 -0.58 16.17
CA ASP A 898 -12.61 0.21 17.24
C ASP A 898 -13.97 -0.36 17.71
N GLU A 899 -14.76 -0.95 16.81
CA GLU A 899 -16.07 -1.55 17.12
C GLU A 899 -16.06 -3.07 16.93
N VAL A 900 -15.77 -3.79 18.02
CA VAL A 900 -15.74 -5.26 18.04
C VAL A 900 -17.15 -5.85 17.95
N SER A 901 -17.53 -6.33 16.77
CA SER A 901 -18.85 -6.92 16.51
C SER A 901 -19.02 -8.30 17.15
N ASP A 902 -20.20 -8.57 17.74
CA ASP A 902 -20.55 -9.89 18.28
C ASP A 902 -20.78 -10.94 17.20
N LYS A 903 -21.03 -10.51 15.96
CA LYS A 903 -21.34 -11.42 14.85
C LYS A 903 -20.09 -11.91 14.11
N PHE A 904 -18.91 -11.42 14.50
CA PHE A 904 -17.65 -11.79 13.85
C PHE A 904 -17.17 -13.14 14.39
N ALA A 905 -17.41 -14.20 13.63
CA ALA A 905 -17.02 -15.57 13.95
C ALA A 905 -16.57 -16.27 12.65
N PHE A 906 -15.45 -17.01 12.70
CA PHE A 906 -14.83 -17.64 11.51
C PHE A 906 -14.74 -16.71 10.29
N SER A 907 -14.45 -15.44 10.57
CA SER A 907 -14.43 -14.36 9.58
C SER A 907 -13.03 -13.76 9.53
N LEU A 908 -12.69 -13.20 8.37
CA LEU A 908 -11.45 -12.48 8.11
C LEU A 908 -11.80 -11.10 7.56
N PHE A 909 -10.92 -10.14 7.80
CA PHE A 909 -10.92 -8.87 7.10
C PHE A 909 -10.26 -9.03 5.73
N ASP A 910 -10.56 -8.11 4.82
CA ASP A 910 -9.79 -7.97 3.61
C ASP A 910 -8.39 -7.44 3.95
N LEU A 911 -7.37 -7.96 3.25
CA LEU A 911 -6.00 -7.54 3.44
C LEU A 911 -5.76 -6.15 2.83
N ASP A 912 -5.34 -5.21 3.65
CA ASP A 912 -4.79 -3.93 3.19
C ASP A 912 -3.37 -4.15 2.66
N TRP A 913 -3.24 -4.21 1.35
CA TRP A 913 -1.96 -4.43 0.69
C TRP A 913 -1.02 -3.24 0.85
N ASP A 914 -1.52 -2.01 0.96
CA ASP A 914 -0.65 -0.85 1.09
C ASP A 914 0.07 -0.88 2.45
N VAL A 915 -0.61 -1.37 3.49
CA VAL A 915 0.00 -1.68 4.79
C VAL A 915 0.90 -2.92 4.69
N PHE A 916 0.43 -3.99 4.06
CA PHE A 916 1.13 -5.27 4.07
C PHE A 916 2.40 -5.33 3.20
N MET A 917 2.51 -4.50 2.15
CA MET A 917 3.63 -4.51 1.20
C MET A 917 4.99 -4.27 1.86
N GLN A 918 5.04 -3.56 3.00
CA GLN A 918 6.29 -3.35 3.74
C GLN A 918 6.95 -4.68 4.19
N HIS A 919 6.13 -5.72 4.44
CA HIS A 919 6.60 -7.04 4.85
C HIS A 919 7.08 -7.87 3.66
N ILE A 920 6.53 -7.64 2.48
CA ILE A 920 6.87 -8.39 1.26
C ILE A 920 8.31 -8.11 0.85
N GLU A 921 8.78 -6.87 0.94
CA GLU A 921 10.16 -6.51 0.61
C GLU A 921 11.16 -7.28 1.50
N GLY A 922 10.91 -7.29 2.82
CA GLY A 922 11.71 -8.07 3.76
C GLY A 922 11.66 -9.58 3.47
N ALA A 923 10.48 -10.11 3.18
CA ALA A 923 10.29 -11.51 2.84
C ALA A 923 11.05 -11.90 1.56
N VAL A 924 10.93 -11.09 0.51
CA VAL A 924 11.62 -11.28 -0.78
C VAL A 924 13.13 -11.22 -0.58
N ASN A 925 13.63 -10.28 0.22
CA ASN A 925 15.06 -10.27 0.54
C ASN A 925 15.48 -11.58 1.21
N ARG A 926 14.72 -12.07 2.20
CA ARG A 926 15.05 -13.32 2.91
C ARG A 926 14.94 -14.56 2.03
N VAL A 927 13.94 -14.66 1.17
CA VAL A 927 13.74 -15.78 0.23
C VAL A 927 13.47 -15.21 -1.16
N PRO A 928 14.52 -14.97 -1.98
CA PRO A 928 14.40 -14.30 -3.28
C PRO A 928 13.38 -14.93 -4.25
N GLY A 929 13.15 -16.24 -4.15
CA GLY A 929 12.12 -16.93 -4.93
C GLY A 929 10.70 -16.36 -4.74
N LEU A 930 10.44 -15.68 -3.62
CA LEU A 930 9.15 -15.02 -3.36
C LEU A 930 8.83 -13.90 -4.35
N GLU A 931 9.83 -13.26 -4.96
CA GLU A 931 9.62 -12.19 -5.96
C GLU A 931 8.76 -12.67 -7.14
N GLN A 932 8.93 -13.94 -7.52
CA GLN A 932 8.25 -14.55 -8.65
C GLN A 932 7.10 -15.47 -8.24
N THR A 933 6.88 -15.65 -6.93
CA THR A 933 5.90 -16.61 -6.41
C THR A 933 4.53 -15.95 -6.25
N GLY A 934 3.48 -16.58 -6.78
CA GLY A 934 2.11 -16.11 -6.63
C GLY A 934 1.60 -16.19 -5.18
N ILE A 935 0.49 -15.50 -4.91
CA ILE A 935 -0.18 -15.53 -3.60
C ILE A 935 -1.46 -16.34 -3.71
N LYS A 936 -1.55 -17.42 -2.93
CA LYS A 936 -2.67 -18.36 -2.90
C LYS A 936 -3.85 -17.83 -2.11
N SER A 937 -3.59 -17.24 -0.94
CA SER A 937 -4.64 -16.69 -0.07
C SER A 937 -4.09 -15.62 0.87
N THR A 938 -4.98 -14.74 1.32
CA THR A 938 -4.69 -13.73 2.34
C THR A 938 -5.43 -14.09 3.63
N VAL A 939 -4.77 -13.91 4.76
CA VAL A 939 -5.38 -14.07 6.09
C VAL A 939 -5.15 -12.77 6.84
N CYS A 940 -6.23 -12.07 7.15
CA CYS A 940 -6.20 -10.87 7.98
C CYS A 940 -7.34 -10.99 8.99
N GLY A 941 -7.06 -10.92 10.27
CA GLY A 941 -8.11 -11.01 11.26
C GLY A 941 -7.74 -10.36 12.59
N PRO A 942 -8.66 -10.41 13.56
CA PRO A 942 -8.53 -9.59 14.75
C PRO A 942 -7.61 -10.24 15.78
N GLU A 943 -6.73 -9.43 16.35
CA GLU A 943 -5.82 -9.79 17.43
C GLU A 943 -5.93 -8.77 18.57
N SER A 944 -5.76 -9.24 19.81
CA SER A 944 -5.84 -8.38 21.00
C SER A 944 -4.44 -7.98 21.46
N PHE A 945 -4.19 -6.68 21.59
CA PHE A 945 -2.92 -6.11 22.04
C PHE A 945 -3.05 -5.34 23.35
N THR A 946 -2.00 -5.42 24.17
CA THR A 946 -1.88 -4.76 25.47
C THR A 946 -0.73 -3.75 25.47
N ALA A 947 -0.80 -2.80 26.41
CA ALA A 947 0.08 -1.63 26.47
C ALA A 947 1.57 -1.94 26.72
N ASP A 948 1.90 -3.18 27.10
CA ASP A 948 3.26 -3.63 27.44
C ASP A 948 3.64 -4.95 26.78
N HIS A 949 2.86 -5.38 25.77
CA HIS A 949 3.07 -6.63 25.05
C HIS A 949 3.04 -7.90 25.94
N LYS A 950 2.43 -7.84 27.13
CA LYS A 950 2.20 -9.01 28.02
C LYS A 950 0.71 -9.32 28.18
N PRO A 951 0.30 -10.61 28.24
CA PRO A 951 -1.08 -11.00 28.53
C PRO A 951 -1.64 -10.40 29.83
N LEU A 952 -2.97 -10.33 29.90
CA LEU A 952 -3.73 -9.96 31.08
C LEU A 952 -4.22 -11.23 31.77
N MET A 953 -3.67 -11.51 32.95
CA MET A 953 -3.95 -12.71 33.73
C MET A 953 -4.25 -12.39 35.21
N GLY A 954 -4.94 -13.30 35.88
CA GLY A 954 -5.17 -13.24 37.34
C GLY A 954 -6.53 -12.68 37.74
N GLU A 955 -6.77 -12.62 39.05
CA GLU A 955 -8.03 -12.14 39.63
C GLU A 955 -8.14 -10.61 39.52
N ALA A 956 -9.23 -10.13 38.94
CA ALA A 956 -9.51 -8.71 38.79
C ALA A 956 -9.72 -8.06 40.18
N PRO A 957 -9.12 -6.89 40.44
CA PRO A 957 -9.24 -6.22 41.74
C PRO A 957 -10.66 -5.73 42.05
N GLU A 958 -11.49 -5.48 41.03
CA GLU A 958 -12.84 -4.92 41.20
C GLU A 958 -13.87 -5.96 41.66
N VAL A 959 -13.70 -7.25 41.28
CA VAL A 959 -14.68 -8.32 41.54
C VAL A 959 -13.96 -9.63 41.87
N ARG A 960 -14.16 -10.12 43.11
CA ARG A 960 -13.61 -11.42 43.52
C ARG A 960 -14.24 -12.58 42.75
N GLY A 961 -13.42 -13.55 42.38
CA GLY A 961 -13.81 -14.68 41.55
C GLY A 961 -13.89 -14.36 40.05
N PHE A 962 -13.55 -13.14 39.60
CA PHE A 962 -13.47 -12.82 38.18
C PHE A 962 -12.01 -12.80 37.73
N PHE A 963 -11.59 -13.80 36.96
CA PHE A 963 -10.23 -13.96 36.47
C PHE A 963 -10.11 -13.53 35.01
N LEU A 964 -8.98 -12.94 34.65
CA LEU A 964 -8.63 -12.63 33.26
C LEU A 964 -7.67 -13.68 32.68
N GLY A 965 -7.85 -13.93 31.39
CA GLY A 965 -6.97 -14.73 30.54
C GLY A 965 -7.08 -14.25 29.10
N CYS A 966 -6.61 -13.03 28.82
CA CYS A 966 -6.81 -12.38 27.51
C CYS A 966 -5.62 -11.48 27.13
N GLY A 967 -5.67 -10.83 25.96
CA GLY A 967 -4.65 -9.86 25.55
C GLY A 967 -3.31 -10.49 25.13
N PHE A 968 -3.32 -11.57 24.36
CA PHE A 968 -2.12 -12.39 24.12
C PHE A 968 -1.14 -11.83 23.08
N ASN A 969 -1.38 -10.68 22.45
CA ASN A 969 -0.47 -10.06 21.49
C ASN A 969 -0.01 -11.05 20.40
N SER A 970 -0.94 -11.75 19.76
CA SER A 970 -0.68 -12.81 18.76
C SER A 970 0.14 -14.01 19.26
N ALA A 971 0.41 -14.13 20.57
CA ALA A 971 1.16 -15.23 21.18
C ALA A 971 0.26 -16.29 21.87
N GLY A 972 -1.05 -16.27 21.60
CA GLY A 972 -2.05 -17.09 22.31
C GLY A 972 -1.82 -18.60 22.20
N MET A 973 -1.40 -19.08 21.02
CA MET A 973 -1.08 -20.50 20.84
C MET A 973 0.23 -20.89 21.54
N MET A 974 1.28 -20.09 21.39
CA MET A 974 2.60 -20.42 21.94
C MET A 974 2.65 -20.34 23.47
N LEU A 975 2.00 -19.34 24.07
CA LEU A 975 1.96 -19.19 25.53
C LEU A 975 0.80 -19.94 26.19
N GLY A 976 -0.16 -20.44 25.40
CA GLY A 976 -1.44 -20.93 25.89
C GLY A 976 -1.35 -22.06 26.91
N GLY A 977 -0.47 -23.05 26.72
CA GLY A 977 -0.32 -24.17 27.66
C GLY A 977 0.23 -23.70 29.01
N GLY A 978 1.40 -23.06 29.01
CA GLY A 978 2.00 -22.51 30.22
C GLY A 978 1.07 -21.54 30.97
N CYS A 979 0.49 -20.58 30.26
CA CYS A 979 -0.44 -19.61 30.86
C CYS A 979 -1.73 -20.28 31.34
N GLY A 980 -2.26 -21.25 30.60
CA GLY A 980 -3.44 -22.02 30.99
C GLY A 980 -3.21 -22.79 32.29
N ARG A 981 -2.03 -23.40 32.45
CA ARG A 981 -1.61 -24.07 33.69
C ARG A 981 -1.51 -23.10 34.87
N GLU A 982 -0.79 -21.98 34.70
CA GLU A 982 -0.63 -21.01 35.78
C GLU A 982 -1.97 -20.37 36.16
N LEU A 983 -2.86 -20.11 35.20
CA LEU A 983 -4.19 -19.58 35.48
C LEU A 983 -5.05 -20.59 36.25
N ALA A 984 -5.02 -21.87 35.88
CA ALA A 984 -5.71 -22.94 36.63
C ALA A 984 -5.16 -23.07 38.05
N HIS A 985 -3.83 -23.05 38.21
CA HIS A 985 -3.19 -23.06 39.53
C HIS A 985 -3.61 -21.85 40.37
N TRP A 986 -3.67 -20.67 39.76
CA TRP A 986 -4.08 -19.44 40.42
C TRP A 986 -5.53 -19.49 40.92
N ILE A 987 -6.44 -20.06 40.12
CA ILE A 987 -7.84 -20.25 40.51
C ILE A 987 -7.96 -21.21 41.69
N ILE A 988 -7.22 -22.33 41.69
CA ILE A 988 -7.33 -23.37 42.71
C ILE A 988 -6.66 -22.97 44.02
N HIS A 989 -5.49 -22.33 43.95
CA HIS A 989 -4.63 -22.07 45.11
C HIS A 989 -4.58 -20.60 45.54
N GLY A 990 -5.25 -19.70 44.81
CA GLY A 990 -5.29 -18.26 45.08
C GLY A 990 -4.02 -17.50 44.67
N ARG A 991 -3.00 -18.19 44.14
CA ARG A 991 -1.75 -17.60 43.62
C ARG A 991 -1.15 -18.47 42.50
N PRO A 992 -0.41 -17.88 41.56
CA PRO A 992 0.34 -18.64 40.55
C PRO A 992 1.50 -19.42 41.22
N GLU A 993 2.03 -20.42 40.52
CA GLU A 993 3.23 -21.14 40.96
C GLU A 993 4.49 -20.34 40.61
N LYS A 994 4.48 -19.72 39.43
CA LYS A 994 5.56 -18.86 38.93
C LYS A 994 5.37 -17.39 39.31
N ASP A 995 6.44 -16.59 39.16
CA ASP A 995 6.35 -15.15 39.29
C ASP A 995 5.64 -14.53 38.08
N MET A 996 4.31 -14.44 38.19
CA MET A 996 3.44 -13.91 37.14
C MET A 996 3.14 -12.42 37.32
N TYR A 997 3.94 -11.65 38.08
CA TYR A 997 3.68 -10.22 38.29
C TYR A 997 3.56 -9.44 36.97
N GLY A 998 4.43 -9.72 35.99
CA GLY A 998 4.38 -9.09 34.66
C GLY A 998 3.15 -9.46 33.82
N TYR A 999 2.38 -10.49 34.23
CA TYR A 999 1.15 -10.93 33.57
C TYR A 999 -0.10 -10.55 34.38
N ASP A 1000 0.06 -10.23 35.66
CA ASP A 1000 -1.03 -9.87 36.56
C ASP A 1000 -1.73 -8.60 36.07
N ILE A 1001 -3.05 -8.59 36.03
CA ILE A 1001 -3.85 -7.39 35.70
C ILE A 1001 -3.56 -6.24 36.67
N ARG A 1002 -3.20 -6.53 37.92
CA ARG A 1002 -2.89 -5.55 38.96
C ARG A 1002 -1.56 -4.82 38.76
N ARG A 1003 -0.77 -5.20 37.75
CA ARG A 1003 0.42 -4.43 37.35
C ARG A 1003 0.05 -3.05 36.79
N PHE A 1004 -1.16 -2.91 36.25
CA PHE A 1004 -1.67 -1.62 35.82
C PHE A 1004 -2.39 -0.91 36.95
N HIS A 1005 -2.03 0.36 37.16
CA HIS A 1005 -2.75 1.21 38.10
C HIS A 1005 -4.19 1.47 37.60
N ASN A 1006 -5.16 1.53 38.51
CA ASN A 1006 -6.58 1.71 38.17
C ASN A 1006 -6.88 3.00 37.37
N SER A 1007 -6.02 4.02 37.44
CA SER A 1007 -6.15 5.23 36.61
C SER A 1007 -5.80 5.00 35.14
N LEU A 1008 -5.11 3.91 34.81
CA LEU A 1008 -4.67 3.56 33.45
C LEU A 1008 -5.61 2.54 32.79
N THR A 1009 -6.22 1.65 33.57
CA THR A 1009 -7.06 0.56 33.05
C THR A 1009 -8.32 1.03 32.32
N ASP A 1010 -8.70 2.30 32.49
CA ASP A 1010 -9.84 2.96 31.83
C ASP A 1010 -9.41 4.03 30.81
N ASN A 1011 -8.10 4.29 30.71
CA ASN A 1011 -7.59 5.37 29.87
C ASN A 1011 -7.40 4.87 28.43
N GLN A 1012 -8.47 4.94 27.64
CA GLN A 1012 -8.49 4.46 26.25
C GLN A 1012 -7.41 5.08 25.37
N ARG A 1013 -7.07 6.35 25.58
CA ARG A 1013 -5.98 7.01 24.86
C ARG A 1013 -4.64 6.36 25.18
N TRP A 1014 -4.33 6.17 26.46
CA TRP A 1014 -3.10 5.53 26.89
C TRP A 1014 -3.01 4.08 26.42
N ILE A 1015 -4.11 3.32 26.53
CA ILE A 1015 -4.18 1.93 26.04
C ILE A 1015 -3.88 1.91 24.53
N ARG A 1016 -4.52 2.78 23.75
CA ARG A 1016 -4.31 2.85 22.30
C ARG A 1016 -2.87 3.19 21.95
N GLU A 1017 -2.31 4.27 22.51
CA GLU A 1017 -0.96 4.76 22.21
C GLU A 1017 0.11 3.73 22.60
N ARG A 1018 -0.01 3.12 23.79
CA ARG A 1018 0.97 2.14 24.29
C ARG A 1018 0.85 0.77 23.64
N SER A 1019 -0.37 0.33 23.30
CA SER A 1019 -0.54 -0.91 22.53
C SER A 1019 -0.04 -0.75 21.10
N HIS A 1020 -0.16 0.45 20.51
CA HIS A 1020 0.44 0.75 19.20
C HIS A 1020 1.97 0.65 19.25
N GLU A 1021 2.60 1.30 20.23
CA GLU A 1021 4.04 1.22 20.45
C GLU A 1021 4.53 -0.19 20.74
N SER A 1022 3.72 -1.01 21.42
CA SER A 1022 4.04 -2.42 21.68
C SER A 1022 3.88 -3.32 20.45
N TYR A 1023 3.01 -2.95 19.51
CA TYR A 1023 2.81 -3.66 18.25
C TYR A 1023 3.95 -3.42 17.26
N CYS A 1024 4.40 -2.16 17.18
CA CYS A 1024 5.51 -1.72 16.33
C CYS A 1024 6.85 -2.23 16.86
#